data_AF-A0A5Q5CMQ5-F1
#
_entry.id   AF-A0A5Q5CMQ5-F1
#
_cell.length_a   1.000
_cell.length_b   1.000
_cell.length_c   1.000
_cell.angle_alpha   90.00
_cell.angle_beta   90.00
_cell.angle_gamma   90.00
#
_symmetry.space_group_name_H-M   'P 1'
#
loop_
_entity.id
_entity.type
_entity.pdbx_description
1 polymer ?
#
loop_
_entity_poly.entity_id
_entity_poly.type
_entity_poly.pdbx_seq_one_letter_code
_entity_poly.pdbx_strand_id
1 'polypeptide(L)'
;MTRPDLYGDANPVELEERARDLARAWFPSFRSARAEPFPVFTFFRDYNRYLSRGASSWGLRVTEHKYLFSGMLSGIGVRTPAIRWIVVKDAAISPVGERISSEALVNKLLSGRSFVKPNENEGGHGAFLLHDGLTTDAKGDSCPTDASQLLELLRRGGFLIQDVIEQSEDYAAFAPSSLNTIRCLTYRSRGGSAQIAAATLRMGSGRSVVDNASSGGIFCGIDIDTHRLIGPAADLNGGLFDRHPVSGLTLQAMPLARLDEAFDTCVFAHEALGGMMSTAPATVGWDVGMTDDGPCVVEGNDLWMAALHSRADPRARQRLLTCFVRDFHVAGKGFSNDLPRISKSDSATVVFRAKGKVQRVGFRQWVARLARMKDLAHAITNLPSGDVEITLTGPLRTLEFAIAAAMHGPARADVSEIEVCSLRATPAGDGSVVGLSRHPGGRDRMAKPDSDDLSQPEALMQSRETAASSGGVGVGSCGSGLGRGDIDAGIALGGRYLLAAQRAGGDFLYEVDWVSGAESPDDSAVCQAGATWGMALLYRETGDLAYRAALDRSLARWLAEARVGEGRQWLGQGGARSGRLGSVALVGLALLECLSGPTGSADPTVAREALGALCAFVEDARLPGGGFRGAFDPESGVHSGSADPYSSGEALLLLARTGLELGVPDRVTRVLGWAEEDYDMFVAKPLAAEPDPALTKGYFQWSAMSWFALADAGFAPEVWGRRLVEQALWMVDVHRTLTRTRNTGYAYEGIVPAWEWARRTGDDDTARRLACVIHQGLRKLCSWQLGHPLAPATLRAAPERFHGAVQNHRSEPALRIDVTQHQLHALILARRYGIDTAEHSCTQKPVPVSAQKVTGSAEPTLAEQISEIRSMRTDYDARLKSLLRKSLTPRSIRTGGADRLAELDELVSLADPRHLSHYMMWIIERNSLSSRTGLSFAARMIQQSEARLLGVPQPTWLLDRKDVGYRFIDRLKVRRPLSTEPGPIHRLRPTYPCCVKPVNSTGRRGVFLVFAEDDIYSVREGITLGSWDEMVAHAATLRSTRGAPLTNLPWIAEELVLEDTATRRPARDLKFYAFYGEVLFVLEVRRQPNLEACYWSRDGQPLRVTWDDYRFDGEGVTPDQVALVEQISREIPAPFVRIDMLRGERELFFGEFTPRDGNFETYPPEWDRRMGEAWVRAEGRILTDVMAGKRFEAFQPAWSEQRLGDGRPPGAR
;
A
#
# COMPACT_ATOMS: atom_id res chain seq x y z
N MET A 1 -45.12 -1.32 -11.52
CA MET A 1 -45.95 -2.19 -12.38
C MET A 1 -45.64 -3.66 -12.09
N THR A 2 -46.51 -4.26 -11.29
CA THR A 2 -46.93 -5.68 -11.19
C THR A 2 -46.07 -6.81 -11.79
N ARG A 3 -45.44 -7.59 -10.89
CA ARG A 3 -45.65 -9.06 -10.82
C ARG A 3 -46.01 -9.45 -9.38
N PRO A 4 -47.30 -9.47 -9.01
CA PRO A 4 -47.81 -10.25 -7.90
C PRO A 4 -47.80 -11.75 -8.29
N ASP A 5 -47.79 -12.64 -7.31
CA ASP A 5 -48.15 -14.06 -7.44
C ASP A 5 -47.18 -15.04 -8.12
N LEU A 6 -46.02 -15.31 -7.50
CA LEU A 6 -45.28 -16.56 -7.82
C LEU A 6 -45.42 -17.67 -6.75
N TYR A 7 -45.90 -17.37 -5.55
CA TYR A 7 -46.02 -18.37 -4.47
C TYR A 7 -47.25 -18.19 -3.56
N GLY A 8 -48.28 -17.47 -4.02
CA GLY A 8 -49.45 -17.07 -3.21
C GLY A 8 -50.34 -18.21 -2.68
N ASP A 9 -50.27 -19.41 -3.27
CA ASP A 9 -51.16 -20.54 -2.94
C ASP A 9 -50.43 -21.81 -2.48
N ALA A 10 -49.12 -21.76 -2.19
CA ALA A 10 -48.43 -22.94 -1.70
C ALA A 10 -48.95 -23.30 -0.29
N ASN A 11 -49.45 -24.53 -0.12
CA ASN A 11 -49.87 -25.05 1.19
C ASN A 11 -48.73 -24.84 2.21
N PRO A 12 -48.97 -24.26 3.40
CA PRO A 12 -47.94 -24.01 4.40
C PRO A 12 -47.06 -25.23 4.70
N VAL A 13 -47.64 -26.44 4.66
CA VAL A 13 -46.91 -27.71 4.83
C VAL A 13 -45.92 -27.95 3.70
N GLU A 14 -46.35 -27.74 2.45
CA GLU A 14 -45.49 -27.90 1.27
C GLU A 14 -44.37 -26.85 1.24
N LEU A 15 -44.65 -25.61 1.64
CA LEU A 15 -43.62 -24.55 1.73
C LEU A 15 -42.56 -24.89 2.78
N GLU A 16 -42.99 -25.41 3.94
CA GLU A 16 -42.08 -25.86 4.99
C GLU A 16 -41.22 -27.05 4.55
N GLU A 17 -41.82 -28.02 3.87
CA GLU A 17 -41.09 -29.16 3.30
C GLU A 17 -40.07 -28.71 2.27
N ARG A 18 -40.45 -27.84 1.33
CA ARG A 18 -39.54 -27.27 0.33
C ARG A 18 -38.39 -26.48 0.95
N ALA A 19 -38.67 -25.63 1.95
CA ALA A 19 -37.63 -24.88 2.64
C ALA A 19 -36.69 -25.82 3.42
N ARG A 20 -37.24 -26.87 4.04
CA ARG A 20 -36.46 -27.90 4.74
C ARG A 20 -35.57 -28.68 3.77
N ASP A 21 -36.07 -29.02 2.59
CA ASP A 21 -35.32 -29.74 1.57
C ASP A 21 -34.21 -28.88 0.97
N LEU A 22 -34.48 -27.60 0.66
CA LEU A 22 -33.45 -26.64 0.28
C LEU A 22 -32.38 -26.49 1.38
N ALA A 23 -32.81 -26.34 2.64
CA ALA A 23 -31.90 -26.22 3.76
C ALA A 23 -31.02 -27.45 3.92
N ARG A 24 -31.60 -28.65 3.78
CA ARG A 24 -30.86 -29.93 3.81
C ARG A 24 -29.89 -30.03 2.62
N ALA A 25 -30.33 -29.68 1.41
CA ALA A 25 -29.50 -29.77 0.21
C ALA A 25 -28.29 -28.83 0.29
N TRP A 26 -28.45 -27.59 0.77
CA TRP A 26 -27.42 -26.56 0.67
C TRP A 26 -26.65 -26.29 1.97
N PHE A 27 -27.17 -26.72 3.12
CA PHE A 27 -26.54 -26.52 4.42
C PHE A 27 -26.47 -27.83 5.21
N PRO A 28 -25.62 -28.79 4.78
CA PRO A 28 -25.44 -30.07 5.44
C PRO A 28 -25.18 -29.99 6.96
N SER A 29 -24.57 -28.91 7.43
CA SER A 29 -24.34 -28.65 8.85
C SER A 29 -25.62 -28.49 9.70
N PHE A 30 -26.79 -28.37 9.06
CA PHE A 30 -28.10 -28.35 9.71
C PHE A 30 -28.85 -29.70 9.60
N ARG A 31 -28.27 -30.73 8.96
CA ARG A 31 -28.88 -32.08 8.83
C ARG A 31 -28.88 -32.88 10.14
N SER A 32 -27.90 -32.66 11.02
CA SER A 32 -27.71 -33.42 12.27
C SER A 32 -28.46 -32.85 13.48
N ALA A 33 -29.15 -31.71 13.32
CA ALA A 33 -29.91 -31.06 14.39
C ALA A 33 -31.19 -31.85 14.71
N ARG A 34 -31.04 -32.99 15.38
CA ARG A 34 -32.13 -33.56 16.18
C ARG A 34 -32.47 -32.51 17.25
N ALA A 35 -33.71 -32.00 17.19
CA ALA A 35 -34.39 -31.16 18.19
C ALA A 35 -34.19 -29.62 18.16
N GLU A 36 -33.95 -28.99 17.00
CA GLU A 36 -34.28 -27.54 16.87
C GLU A 36 -35.60 -27.36 16.10
N PRO A 37 -36.62 -26.69 16.68
CA PRO A 37 -37.95 -26.61 16.09
C PRO A 37 -38.00 -25.77 14.79
N PHE A 38 -37.00 -24.92 14.49
CA PHE A 38 -37.04 -24.01 13.32
C PHE A 38 -35.65 -23.75 12.66
N PRO A 39 -35.14 -24.67 11.80
CA PRO A 39 -33.82 -24.57 11.17
C PRO A 39 -33.57 -23.31 10.34
N VAL A 40 -34.60 -22.76 9.67
CA VAL A 40 -34.48 -21.59 8.79
C VAL A 40 -34.21 -20.29 9.56
N PHE A 41 -34.70 -20.17 10.80
CA PHE A 41 -34.39 -19.01 11.63
C PHE A 41 -32.95 -19.06 12.15
N THR A 42 -32.51 -20.24 12.58
CA THR A 42 -31.10 -20.48 12.92
C THR A 42 -30.19 -20.21 11.71
N PHE A 43 -30.64 -20.56 10.50
CA PHE A 43 -29.98 -20.19 9.25
C PHE A 43 -29.84 -18.67 9.10
N PHE A 44 -30.92 -17.87 9.17
CA PHE A 44 -30.82 -16.42 8.97
C PHE A 44 -29.89 -15.75 9.97
N ARG A 45 -29.93 -16.17 11.24
CA ARG A 45 -29.02 -15.68 12.28
C ARG A 45 -27.56 -15.98 11.93
N ASP A 46 -27.28 -17.22 11.54
CA ASP A 46 -25.91 -17.65 11.23
C ASP A 46 -25.44 -17.09 9.87
N TYR A 47 -26.35 -16.87 8.92
CA TYR A 47 -26.09 -16.24 7.64
C TYR A 47 -25.83 -14.74 7.80
N ASN A 48 -26.60 -14.03 8.62
CA ASN A 48 -26.29 -12.66 9.02
C ASN A 48 -24.91 -12.59 9.68
N ARG A 49 -24.62 -13.50 10.62
CA ARG A 49 -23.30 -13.58 11.26
C ARG A 49 -22.19 -13.84 10.25
N TYR A 50 -22.44 -14.70 9.26
CA TYR A 50 -21.52 -14.92 8.16
C TYR A 50 -21.32 -13.62 7.38
N LEU A 51 -22.38 -12.94 6.93
CA LEU A 51 -22.30 -11.71 6.15
C LEU A 51 -21.52 -10.64 6.93
N SER A 52 -21.91 -10.33 8.16
CA SER A 52 -21.36 -9.24 8.97
C SER A 52 -19.91 -9.44 9.46
N ARG A 53 -19.33 -10.65 9.38
CA ARG A 53 -17.94 -10.92 9.86
C ARG A 53 -16.89 -10.86 8.74
N GLY A 54 -15.84 -10.04 8.90
CA GLY A 54 -14.66 -10.02 8.02
C GLY A 54 -13.55 -11.01 8.43
N ALA A 55 -12.42 -11.00 7.71
CA ALA A 55 -11.27 -11.90 7.91
C ALA A 55 -10.51 -11.65 9.22
N SER A 56 -10.70 -10.48 9.81
CA SER A 56 -10.27 -10.17 11.17
C SER A 56 -11.48 -10.27 12.09
N SER A 57 -11.29 -10.79 13.30
CA SER A 57 -12.28 -10.78 14.39
C SER A 57 -12.72 -9.37 14.84
N TRP A 58 -12.29 -8.32 14.12
CA TRP A 58 -12.53 -6.89 14.34
C TRP A 58 -13.53 -6.27 13.36
N GLY A 59 -14.21 -7.07 12.53
CA GLY A 59 -15.33 -6.56 11.73
C GLY A 59 -16.43 -6.05 12.64
N LEU A 60 -16.42 -4.75 12.95
CA LEU A 60 -17.48 -4.10 13.72
C LEU A 60 -18.81 -4.39 13.02
N ARG A 61 -19.70 -5.08 13.72
CA ARG A 61 -21.11 -5.11 13.34
C ARG A 61 -21.63 -3.72 13.60
N VAL A 62 -21.88 -2.96 12.53
CA VAL A 62 -22.42 -1.59 12.64
C VAL A 62 -23.68 -1.59 13.51
N THR A 63 -24.51 -2.63 13.40
CA THR A 63 -25.70 -2.86 14.24
C THR A 63 -25.41 -3.03 15.73
N GLU A 64 -24.22 -3.47 16.13
CA GLU A 64 -23.85 -3.69 17.54
C GLU A 64 -23.15 -2.50 18.19
N HIS A 65 -22.51 -1.65 17.39
CA HIS A 65 -21.81 -0.47 17.90
C HIS A 65 -22.76 0.73 17.88
N LYS A 66 -23.45 0.96 19.01
CA LYS A 66 -24.60 1.87 19.10
C LYS A 66 -24.32 3.30 18.65
N TYR A 67 -23.09 3.80 18.85
CA TYR A 67 -22.68 5.10 18.33
C TYR A 67 -22.59 5.16 16.80
N LEU A 68 -21.87 4.22 16.17
CA LEU A 68 -21.70 4.16 14.72
C LEU A 68 -23.02 3.88 14.03
N PHE A 69 -23.85 3.00 14.61
CA PHE A 69 -25.20 2.75 14.15
C PHE A 69 -26.04 4.03 14.14
N SER A 70 -26.10 4.74 15.27
CA SER A 70 -26.89 5.95 15.42
C SER A 70 -26.41 7.06 14.49
N GLY A 71 -25.10 7.27 14.39
CA GLY A 71 -24.51 8.26 13.49
C GLY A 71 -24.77 7.95 12.02
N MET A 72 -24.70 6.68 11.61
CA MET A 72 -24.98 6.27 10.23
C MET A 72 -26.44 6.50 9.86
N LEU A 73 -27.38 6.11 10.71
CA LEU A 73 -28.81 6.32 10.48
C LEU A 73 -29.16 7.82 10.48
N SER A 74 -28.66 8.57 11.46
CA SER A 74 -28.86 10.02 11.49
C SER A 74 -28.30 10.70 10.25
N GLY A 75 -27.15 10.24 9.74
CA GLY A 75 -26.51 10.78 8.53
C GLY A 75 -27.32 10.57 7.24
N ILE A 76 -28.20 9.57 7.20
CA ILE A 76 -29.15 9.34 6.08
C ILE A 76 -30.54 9.91 6.36
N GLY A 77 -30.71 10.70 7.42
CA GLY A 77 -31.98 11.32 7.78
C GLY A 77 -32.95 10.43 8.55
N VAL A 78 -32.52 9.24 9.02
CA VAL A 78 -33.31 8.41 9.92
C VAL A 78 -33.11 8.89 11.35
N ARG A 79 -34.20 9.26 12.04
CA ARG A 79 -34.12 9.75 13.42
C ARG A 79 -33.68 8.64 14.37
N THR A 80 -32.73 8.96 15.23
CA THR A 80 -32.23 8.11 16.32
C THR A 80 -32.17 8.93 17.62
N PRO A 81 -32.00 8.30 18.79
CA PRO A 81 -31.95 9.03 20.05
C PRO A 81 -30.69 9.91 20.08
N ALA A 82 -30.88 11.22 20.30
CA ALA A 82 -29.81 12.19 20.25
C ALA A 82 -28.72 11.86 21.25
N ILE A 83 -27.50 11.61 20.76
CA ILE A 83 -26.34 11.38 21.61
C ILE A 83 -25.84 12.74 22.05
N ARG A 84 -25.80 13.01 23.36
CA ARG A 84 -25.26 14.25 23.92
C ARG A 84 -23.80 14.13 24.27
N TRP A 85 -23.40 12.97 24.79
CA TRP A 85 -22.03 12.72 25.21
C TRP A 85 -21.60 11.28 24.96
N ILE A 86 -20.35 11.11 24.56
CA ILE A 86 -19.65 9.84 24.46
C ILE A 86 -18.56 9.85 25.52
N VAL A 87 -18.62 8.90 26.45
CA VAL A 87 -17.71 8.87 27.60
C VAL A 87 -16.50 8.03 27.28
N VAL A 88 -15.33 8.67 27.27
CA VAL A 88 -14.02 8.08 27.00
C VAL A 88 -13.12 8.32 28.22
N LYS A 89 -13.10 7.35 29.13
CA LYS A 89 -12.33 7.41 30.39
C LYS A 89 -12.67 8.68 31.19
N ASP A 90 -11.71 9.58 31.36
CA ASP A 90 -11.83 10.78 32.20
C ASP A 90 -12.43 11.99 31.47
N ALA A 91 -12.89 11.81 30.22
CA ALA A 91 -13.54 12.86 29.45
C ALA A 91 -14.82 12.37 28.78
N ALA A 92 -15.72 13.31 28.54
CA ALA A 92 -16.89 13.14 27.71
C ALA A 92 -16.81 14.08 26.51
N ILE A 93 -17.12 13.54 25.33
CA ILE A 93 -17.04 14.26 24.05
C ILE A 93 -18.45 14.34 23.46
N SER A 94 -18.91 15.53 23.12
CA SER A 94 -20.18 15.72 22.43
C SER A 94 -20.04 15.46 20.93
N PRO A 95 -21.12 15.18 20.17
CA PRO A 95 -21.04 14.99 18.73
C PRO A 95 -20.47 16.19 17.95
N VAL A 96 -20.55 17.40 18.52
CA VAL A 96 -20.00 18.64 17.94
C VAL A 96 -18.55 18.91 18.36
N GLY A 97 -17.92 17.97 19.08
CA GLY A 97 -16.52 18.04 19.48
C GLY A 97 -16.25 18.79 20.79
N GLU A 98 -17.29 19.18 21.53
CA GLU A 98 -17.12 19.73 22.88
C GLU A 98 -16.55 18.66 23.80
N ARG A 99 -15.50 18.97 24.56
CA ARG A 99 -14.89 18.06 25.51
C ARG A 99 -15.02 18.61 26.92
N ILE A 100 -15.62 17.82 27.81
CA ILE A 100 -15.68 18.12 29.26
C ILE A 100 -15.07 16.96 30.05
N SER A 101 -14.68 17.22 31.29
CA SER A 101 -14.22 16.15 32.19
C SER A 101 -15.41 15.28 32.64
N SER A 102 -15.15 14.03 33.01
CA SER A 102 -16.20 13.15 33.54
C SER A 102 -16.81 13.72 34.84
N GLU A 103 -16.06 14.46 35.64
CA GLU A 103 -16.55 15.17 36.83
C GLU A 103 -17.53 16.29 36.45
N ALA A 104 -17.17 17.10 35.45
CA ALA A 104 -18.04 18.15 34.95
C ALA A 104 -19.32 17.56 34.33
N LEU A 105 -19.21 16.42 33.65
CA LEU A 105 -20.36 15.69 33.12
C LEU A 105 -21.27 15.19 34.25
N VAL A 106 -20.72 14.60 35.32
CA VAL A 106 -21.51 14.13 36.47
C VAL A 106 -22.39 15.23 37.02
N ASN A 107 -21.86 16.45 37.20
CA ASN A 107 -22.66 17.58 37.70
C ASN A 107 -23.81 17.96 36.75
N LYS A 108 -23.58 17.90 35.44
CA LYS A 108 -24.63 18.12 34.43
C LYS A 108 -25.67 17.01 34.42
N LEU A 109 -25.25 15.75 34.62
CA LEU A 109 -26.17 14.62 34.66
C LEU A 109 -27.06 14.69 35.91
N LEU A 110 -26.48 14.90 37.09
CA LEU A 110 -27.21 14.91 38.37
C LEU A 110 -28.32 15.96 38.44
N SER A 111 -28.23 17.03 37.65
CA SER A 111 -29.23 18.10 37.60
C SER A 111 -30.19 18.00 36.40
N GLY A 112 -30.05 16.96 35.58
CA GLY A 112 -30.79 16.80 34.34
C GLY A 112 -31.51 15.46 34.24
N ARG A 113 -32.05 15.22 33.04
CA ARG A 113 -32.71 13.97 32.66
C ARG A 113 -32.00 13.39 31.45
N SER A 114 -31.46 12.18 31.57
CA SER A 114 -30.67 11.54 30.51
C SER A 114 -30.75 10.03 30.58
N PHE A 115 -30.71 9.38 29.43
CA PHE A 115 -30.58 7.94 29.34
C PHE A 115 -29.12 7.55 29.13
N VAL A 116 -28.57 6.72 30.01
CA VAL A 116 -27.18 6.27 29.96
C VAL A 116 -27.15 4.81 29.55
N LYS A 117 -26.36 4.47 28.53
CA LYS A 117 -26.22 3.07 28.08
C LYS A 117 -24.80 2.73 27.62
N PRO A 118 -24.34 1.48 27.79
CA PRO A 118 -23.07 1.04 27.22
C PRO A 118 -23.12 1.03 25.70
N ASN A 119 -21.98 1.28 25.06
CA ASN A 119 -21.84 1.33 23.61
C ASN A 119 -21.93 -0.05 22.94
N GLU A 120 -21.55 -1.13 23.64
CA GLU A 120 -21.41 -2.50 23.06
C GLU A 120 -22.11 -3.63 23.88
N ASN A 121 -23.30 -3.37 24.46
CA ASN A 121 -24.08 -4.40 25.19
C ASN A 121 -25.47 -4.65 24.58
N GLU A 122 -26.01 -5.85 24.81
CA GLU A 122 -27.35 -6.28 24.39
C GLU A 122 -28.37 -6.28 25.55
N GLY A 123 -29.66 -6.28 25.24
CA GLY A 123 -30.73 -6.54 26.20
C GLY A 123 -30.96 -5.48 27.29
N GLY A 124 -30.35 -4.29 27.15
CA GLY A 124 -30.44 -3.22 28.14
C GLY A 124 -29.49 -3.38 29.34
N HIS A 125 -28.59 -4.35 29.31
CA HIS A 125 -27.63 -4.54 30.40
C HIS A 125 -26.69 -3.35 30.57
N GLY A 126 -26.72 -2.76 31.77
CA GLY A 126 -25.94 -1.57 32.13
C GLY A 126 -26.58 -0.25 31.69
N ALA A 127 -27.78 -0.28 31.11
CA ALA A 127 -28.54 0.93 30.80
C ALA A 127 -29.37 1.39 32.01
N PHE A 128 -29.45 2.70 32.21
CA PHE A 128 -30.23 3.32 33.29
C PHE A 128 -30.71 4.71 32.90
N LEU A 129 -31.84 5.10 33.47
CA LEU A 129 -32.34 6.46 33.45
C LEU A 129 -31.72 7.23 34.61
N LEU A 130 -31.22 8.43 34.35
CA LEU A 130 -30.82 9.37 35.37
C LEU A 130 -31.74 10.58 35.29
N HIS A 131 -32.37 10.91 36.42
CA HIS A 131 -33.30 12.02 36.53
C HIS A 131 -33.17 12.67 37.91
N ASP A 132 -32.76 13.94 37.94
CA ASP A 132 -32.71 14.78 39.14
C ASP A 132 -31.99 14.10 40.34
N GLY A 133 -30.86 13.46 40.05
CA GLY A 133 -30.02 12.79 41.05
C GLY A 133 -30.54 11.42 41.50
N LEU A 134 -31.52 10.85 40.80
CA LEU A 134 -31.96 9.46 40.96
C LEU A 134 -31.52 8.64 39.75
N THR A 135 -30.95 7.47 40.02
CA THR A 135 -30.67 6.45 39.01
C THR A 135 -31.75 5.39 39.07
N THR A 136 -32.43 5.14 37.95
CA THR A 136 -33.35 4.02 37.78
C THR A 136 -32.77 3.03 36.78
N ASP A 137 -32.45 1.82 37.22
CA ASP A 137 -31.85 0.81 36.37
C ASP A 137 -32.88 0.11 35.45
N ALA A 138 -32.40 -0.76 34.55
CA ALA A 138 -33.24 -1.55 33.66
C ALA A 138 -34.17 -2.57 34.37
N LYS A 139 -34.13 -2.70 35.70
CA LYS A 139 -35.07 -3.49 36.51
C LYS A 139 -36.09 -2.62 37.24
N GLY A 140 -36.02 -1.30 37.08
CA GLY A 140 -36.90 -0.34 37.74
C GLY A 140 -36.48 0.04 39.16
N ASP A 141 -35.35 -0.48 39.64
CA ASP A 141 -34.85 -0.14 40.97
C ASP A 141 -34.29 1.28 40.93
N SER A 142 -34.87 2.16 41.74
CA SER A 142 -34.48 3.57 41.84
C SER A 142 -33.72 3.84 43.12
N CYS A 143 -32.54 4.43 43.02
CA CYS A 143 -31.74 4.83 44.16
C CYS A 143 -31.12 6.23 43.97
N PRO A 144 -30.85 6.97 45.06
CA PRO A 144 -30.06 8.19 44.99
C PRO A 144 -28.71 7.92 44.31
N THR A 145 -28.38 8.74 43.31
CA THR A 145 -27.12 8.63 42.59
C THR A 145 -25.99 9.19 43.44
N ASP A 146 -25.08 8.33 43.88
CA ASP A 146 -23.82 8.78 44.45
C ASP A 146 -22.91 9.34 43.33
N ALA A 147 -22.57 10.63 43.42
CA ALA A 147 -21.76 11.32 42.43
C ALA A 147 -20.37 10.66 42.22
N SER A 148 -19.79 10.12 43.29
CA SER A 148 -18.48 9.44 43.24
C SER A 148 -18.60 8.09 42.55
N GLN A 149 -19.67 7.34 42.81
CA GLN A 149 -19.94 6.07 42.13
C GLN A 149 -20.27 6.27 40.65
N LEU A 150 -21.06 7.29 40.31
CA LEU A 150 -21.34 7.63 38.91
C LEU A 150 -20.06 8.04 38.19
N LEU A 151 -19.22 8.86 38.82
CA LEU A 151 -17.93 9.23 38.28
C LEU A 151 -17.04 8.00 38.04
N GLU A 152 -16.97 7.07 39.00
CA GLU A 152 -16.20 5.84 38.84
C GLU A 152 -16.74 4.98 37.69
N LEU A 153 -18.06 4.87 37.57
CA LEU A 153 -18.72 4.15 36.48
C LEU A 153 -18.39 4.77 35.11
N LEU A 154 -18.52 6.09 34.98
CA LEU A 154 -18.25 6.82 33.74
C LEU A 154 -16.76 6.76 33.38
N ARG A 155 -15.84 6.82 34.37
CA ARG A 155 -14.39 6.66 34.16
C ARG A 155 -13.97 5.30 33.62
N ARG A 156 -14.82 4.26 33.76
CA ARG A 156 -14.60 2.97 33.08
C ARG A 156 -14.70 3.10 31.55
N GLY A 157 -15.36 4.15 31.06
CA GLY A 157 -15.53 4.48 29.64
C GLY A 157 -16.55 3.59 28.93
N GLY A 158 -16.84 3.92 27.67
CA GLY A 158 -17.70 3.10 26.81
C GLY A 158 -19.20 3.31 27.01
N PHE A 159 -19.60 4.46 27.57
CA PHE A 159 -21.01 4.84 27.73
C PHE A 159 -21.42 5.93 26.73
N LEU A 160 -22.69 5.85 26.32
CA LEU A 160 -23.40 6.88 25.56
C LEU A 160 -24.42 7.53 26.50
N ILE A 161 -24.41 8.85 26.52
CA ILE A 161 -25.42 9.67 27.17
C ILE A 161 -26.36 10.19 26.08
N GLN A 162 -27.63 9.83 26.19
CA GLN A 162 -28.65 10.19 25.21
C GLN A 162 -29.77 11.00 25.86
N ASP A 163 -30.46 11.78 25.03
CA ASP A 163 -31.76 12.32 25.40
C ASP A 163 -32.74 11.17 25.66
N VAL A 164 -33.63 11.38 26.63
CA VAL A 164 -34.75 10.46 26.86
C VAL A 164 -35.75 10.64 25.72
N ILE A 165 -36.17 9.53 25.12
CA ILE A 165 -37.14 9.56 24.04
C ILE A 165 -38.51 9.77 24.65
N GLU A 166 -39.16 10.88 24.28
CA GLU A 166 -40.55 11.14 24.60
C GLU A 166 -41.43 10.47 23.54
N GLN A 167 -42.16 9.45 23.97
CA GLN A 167 -43.07 8.71 23.10
C GLN A 167 -44.42 9.44 22.99
N SER A 168 -45.03 9.37 21.81
CA SER A 168 -46.38 9.92 21.54
C SER A 168 -47.43 9.32 22.48
N GLU A 169 -48.49 10.08 22.74
CA GLU A 169 -49.54 9.71 23.70
C GLU A 169 -50.16 8.32 23.41
N ASP A 170 -50.37 8.00 22.12
CA ASP A 170 -50.92 6.72 21.66
C ASP A 170 -50.11 5.51 22.15
N TYR A 171 -48.78 5.67 22.26
CA TYR A 171 -47.86 4.63 22.71
C TYR A 171 -47.55 4.74 24.20
N ALA A 172 -47.54 5.95 24.76
CA ALA A 172 -47.43 6.17 26.20
C ALA A 172 -48.60 5.54 26.97
N ALA A 173 -49.78 5.45 26.35
CA ALA A 173 -50.98 4.87 26.93
C ALA A 173 -50.84 3.40 27.38
N PHE A 174 -49.87 2.65 26.84
CA PHE A 174 -49.57 1.30 27.31
C PHE A 174 -48.83 1.34 28.65
N ALA A 175 -47.65 1.95 28.67
CA ALA A 175 -46.85 2.13 29.87
C ALA A 175 -46.01 3.41 29.76
N PRO A 176 -46.37 4.50 30.45
CA PRO A 176 -45.61 5.76 30.38
C PRO A 176 -44.28 5.66 31.14
N SER A 177 -44.14 4.69 32.05
CA SER A 177 -42.93 4.46 32.84
C SER A 177 -41.75 3.89 32.02
N SER A 178 -41.98 3.48 30.78
CA SER A 178 -40.98 2.89 29.89
C SER A 178 -41.21 3.30 28.45
N LEU A 179 -40.17 3.30 27.63
CA LEU A 179 -40.34 3.43 26.18
C LEU A 179 -40.92 2.14 25.59
N ASN A 180 -42.13 2.21 25.05
CA ASN A 180 -42.75 1.10 24.30
C ASN A 180 -42.27 1.16 22.86
N THR A 181 -41.73 0.05 22.35
CA THR A 181 -41.13 0.00 21.01
C THR A 181 -41.85 -0.97 20.08
N ILE A 182 -41.87 -0.63 18.80
CA ILE A 182 -42.24 -1.55 17.73
C ILE A 182 -40.95 -2.27 17.32
N ARG A 183 -40.92 -3.59 17.53
CA ARG A 183 -39.90 -4.45 16.95
C ARG A 183 -40.33 -4.80 15.52
N CYS A 184 -39.70 -4.18 14.53
CA CYS A 184 -39.91 -4.44 13.10
C CYS A 184 -38.83 -5.39 12.56
N LEU A 185 -39.20 -6.56 12.08
CA LEU A 185 -38.29 -7.44 11.37
C LEU A 185 -38.37 -7.16 9.87
N THR A 186 -37.29 -6.64 9.29
CA THR A 186 -37.16 -6.48 7.84
C THR A 186 -36.41 -7.65 7.23
N TYR A 187 -36.75 -7.95 5.97
CA TYR A 187 -36.02 -8.85 5.10
C TYR A 187 -35.59 -8.08 3.85
N ARG A 188 -34.28 -8.07 3.55
CA ARG A 188 -33.75 -7.49 2.32
C ARG A 188 -33.55 -8.58 1.28
N SER A 189 -34.23 -8.42 0.15
CA SER A 189 -34.16 -9.32 -0.99
C SER A 189 -32.82 -9.24 -1.71
N ARG A 190 -32.56 -10.23 -2.56
CA ARG A 190 -31.41 -10.27 -3.48
C ARG A 190 -31.25 -9.01 -4.32
N GLY A 191 -32.34 -8.40 -4.74
CA GLY A 191 -32.36 -7.20 -5.60
C GLY A 191 -32.02 -5.92 -4.85
N GLY A 192 -31.80 -5.99 -3.54
CA GLY A 192 -31.53 -4.85 -2.68
C GLY A 192 -32.77 -4.23 -2.04
N SER A 193 -33.99 -4.63 -2.45
CA SER A 193 -35.23 -4.12 -1.85
C SER A 193 -35.52 -4.75 -0.49
N ALA A 194 -35.94 -3.96 0.49
CA ALA A 194 -36.35 -4.46 1.79
C ALA A 194 -37.88 -4.47 1.94
N GLN A 195 -38.37 -5.35 2.81
CA GLN A 195 -39.79 -5.46 3.15
C GLN A 195 -39.96 -5.86 4.61
N ILE A 196 -41.11 -5.53 5.21
CA ILE A 196 -41.48 -5.99 6.55
C ILE A 196 -41.85 -7.48 6.49
N ALA A 197 -41.17 -8.29 7.30
CA ALA A 197 -41.46 -9.71 7.45
C ALA A 197 -42.36 -9.98 8.67
N ALA A 198 -42.18 -9.21 9.74
CA ALA A 198 -43.01 -9.29 10.95
C ALA A 198 -42.88 -7.99 11.76
N ALA A 199 -43.87 -7.71 12.59
CA ALA A 199 -43.80 -6.66 13.58
C ALA A 199 -44.43 -7.12 14.90
N THR A 200 -43.89 -6.65 16.02
CA THR A 200 -44.42 -6.91 17.36
C THR A 200 -44.31 -5.65 18.19
N LEU A 201 -45.38 -5.29 18.91
CA LEU A 201 -45.34 -4.21 19.89
C LEU A 201 -44.76 -4.78 21.19
N ARG A 202 -43.68 -4.16 21.68
CA ARG A 202 -43.11 -4.42 23.00
C ARG A 202 -43.57 -3.33 23.94
N MET A 203 -44.03 -3.75 25.11
CA MET A 203 -44.65 -2.89 26.10
C MET A 203 -44.04 -3.12 27.47
N GLY A 204 -43.83 -2.06 28.23
CA GLY A 204 -43.40 -2.18 29.62
C GLY A 204 -44.51 -2.72 30.50
N SER A 205 -44.16 -3.55 31.48
CA SER A 205 -45.10 -4.07 32.47
C SER A 205 -45.26 -3.16 33.71
N GLY A 206 -44.74 -1.94 33.66
CA GLY A 206 -44.70 -0.99 34.79
C GLY A 206 -43.60 -1.28 35.82
N ARG A 207 -42.79 -2.32 35.60
CA ARG A 207 -41.72 -2.75 36.52
C ARG A 207 -40.34 -2.26 36.14
N SER A 208 -40.13 -1.79 34.91
CA SER A 208 -38.83 -1.40 34.37
C SER A 208 -38.98 -0.14 33.52
N VAL A 209 -37.89 0.61 33.36
CA VAL A 209 -37.80 1.76 32.44
C VAL A 209 -37.55 1.35 30.98
N VAL A 210 -37.32 0.06 30.71
CA VAL A 210 -37.20 -0.50 29.35
C VAL A 210 -38.30 -1.54 29.11
N ASP A 211 -38.78 -1.64 27.88
CA ASP A 211 -39.83 -2.59 27.46
C ASP A 211 -39.31 -4.02 27.16
N ASN A 212 -38.03 -4.28 27.45
CA ASN A 212 -37.39 -5.51 27.03
C ASN A 212 -37.99 -6.73 27.74
N ALA A 213 -38.28 -7.77 26.97
CA ALA A 213 -38.97 -8.95 27.48
C ALA A 213 -38.14 -9.69 28.56
N SER A 214 -36.80 -9.65 28.48
CA SER A 214 -35.92 -10.19 29.52
C SER A 214 -35.86 -9.34 30.80
N SER A 215 -36.35 -8.11 30.75
CA SER A 215 -36.52 -7.22 31.91
C SER A 215 -37.97 -7.23 32.43
N GLY A 216 -38.79 -8.18 31.99
CA GLY A 216 -40.17 -8.34 32.42
C GLY A 216 -41.20 -7.56 31.59
N GLY A 217 -40.82 -7.00 30.44
CA GLY A 217 -41.78 -6.46 29.46
C GLY A 217 -42.64 -7.55 28.80
N ILE A 218 -43.75 -7.14 28.21
CA ILE A 218 -44.64 -8.03 27.43
C ILE A 218 -44.62 -7.64 25.96
N PHE A 219 -44.98 -8.56 25.08
CA PHE A 219 -45.00 -8.33 23.63
C PHE A 219 -46.28 -8.87 22.99
N CYS A 220 -46.79 -8.16 21.99
CA CYS A 220 -48.00 -8.52 21.24
C CYS A 220 -47.72 -8.50 19.75
N GLY A 221 -48.32 -9.43 19.00
CA GLY A 221 -48.17 -9.50 17.55
C GLY A 221 -48.80 -8.28 16.88
N ILE A 222 -48.25 -7.83 15.75
CA ILE A 222 -48.87 -6.82 14.92
C ILE A 222 -49.19 -7.47 13.58
N ASP A 223 -50.46 -7.38 13.18
CA ASP A 223 -50.87 -7.70 11.83
C ASP A 223 -50.40 -6.56 10.91
N ILE A 224 -49.42 -6.86 10.06
CA ILE A 224 -48.75 -5.87 9.22
C ILE A 224 -49.62 -5.36 8.08
N ASP A 225 -50.74 -6.03 7.78
CA ASP A 225 -51.65 -5.65 6.70
C ASP A 225 -52.80 -4.77 7.23
N THR A 226 -53.23 -5.00 8.46
CA THR A 226 -54.37 -4.29 9.09
C THR A 226 -53.96 -3.31 10.18
N HIS A 227 -52.67 -3.30 10.57
CA HIS A 227 -52.08 -2.48 11.63
C HIS A 227 -52.73 -2.67 13.01
N ARG A 228 -53.23 -3.88 13.27
CA ARG A 228 -53.91 -4.25 14.51
C ARG A 228 -53.10 -5.25 15.32
N LEU A 229 -53.23 -5.17 16.63
CA LEU A 229 -52.64 -6.13 17.54
C LEU A 229 -53.27 -7.53 17.42
N ILE A 230 -52.43 -8.56 17.39
CA ILE A 230 -52.76 -9.98 17.38
C ILE A 230 -52.54 -10.48 18.81
N GLY A 231 -53.59 -10.41 19.63
CA GLY A 231 -53.57 -10.85 21.03
C GLY A 231 -53.76 -12.37 21.20
N PRO A 232 -53.58 -12.90 22.42
CA PRO A 232 -53.11 -12.20 23.61
C PRO A 232 -51.62 -11.82 23.54
N ALA A 233 -51.19 -10.82 24.32
CA ALA A 233 -49.77 -10.54 24.51
C ALA A 233 -49.12 -11.63 25.38
N ALA A 234 -47.79 -11.75 25.30
CA ALA A 234 -47.03 -12.75 26.03
C ALA A 234 -45.80 -12.16 26.73
N ASP A 235 -45.30 -12.85 27.75
CA ASP A 235 -43.97 -12.63 28.33
C ASP A 235 -43.00 -13.80 28.02
N LEU A 236 -41.74 -13.70 28.46
CA LEU A 236 -40.76 -14.77 28.25
C LEU A 236 -41.02 -16.03 29.10
N ASN A 237 -41.80 -15.91 30.18
CA ASN A 237 -42.14 -17.00 31.09
C ASN A 237 -43.38 -17.80 30.62
N GLY A 238 -44.01 -17.38 29.52
CA GLY A 238 -45.19 -18.03 28.95
C GLY A 238 -46.52 -17.52 29.50
N GLY A 239 -46.52 -16.43 30.26
CA GLY A 239 -47.74 -15.73 30.67
C GLY A 239 -48.46 -15.12 29.47
N LEU A 240 -49.79 -15.19 29.45
CA LEU A 240 -50.66 -14.62 28.41
C LEU A 240 -51.52 -13.50 28.99
N PHE A 241 -51.69 -12.42 28.22
CA PHE A 241 -52.36 -11.20 28.65
C PHE A 241 -53.34 -10.70 27.58
N ASP A 242 -54.64 -10.82 27.83
CA ASP A 242 -55.68 -10.22 26.97
C ASP A 242 -55.78 -8.69 27.15
N ARG A 243 -55.35 -8.21 28.33
CA ARG A 243 -55.28 -6.80 28.70
C ARG A 243 -53.88 -6.43 29.16
N HIS A 244 -53.47 -5.19 28.87
CA HIS A 244 -52.20 -4.66 29.36
C HIS A 244 -52.22 -4.59 30.91
N PRO A 245 -51.20 -5.11 31.61
CA PRO A 245 -51.22 -5.26 33.07
C PRO A 245 -51.20 -3.94 33.85
N VAL A 246 -50.79 -2.83 33.22
CA VAL A 246 -50.73 -1.51 33.86
C VAL A 246 -51.92 -0.64 33.46
N SER A 247 -52.15 -0.49 32.16
CA SER A 247 -53.16 0.44 31.63
C SER A 247 -54.55 -0.20 31.48
N GLY A 248 -54.67 -1.52 31.58
CA GLY A 248 -55.93 -2.25 31.43
C GLY A 248 -56.47 -2.29 29.99
N LEU A 249 -55.73 -1.74 29.03
CA LEU A 249 -56.08 -1.70 27.61
C LEU A 249 -56.30 -3.10 27.05
N THR A 250 -57.40 -3.32 26.34
CA THR A 250 -57.67 -4.58 25.63
C THR A 250 -56.79 -4.66 24.40
N LEU A 251 -55.93 -5.68 24.33
CA LEU A 251 -54.91 -5.77 23.29
C LEU A 251 -55.45 -6.38 22.00
N GLN A 252 -56.43 -7.29 22.07
CA GLN A 252 -56.96 -7.95 20.89
C GLN A 252 -57.53 -6.95 19.87
N ALA A 253 -57.04 -7.00 18.63
CA ALA A 253 -57.48 -6.22 17.48
C ALA A 253 -57.41 -4.68 17.67
N MET A 254 -56.67 -4.21 18.69
CA MET A 254 -56.43 -2.78 18.92
C MET A 254 -55.63 -2.18 17.76
N PRO A 255 -56.10 -1.09 17.14
CA PRO A 255 -55.35 -0.41 16.09
C PRO A 255 -54.17 0.36 16.68
N LEU A 256 -53.06 0.43 15.94
CA LEU A 256 -51.90 1.26 16.27
C LEU A 256 -51.77 2.42 15.26
N ALA A 257 -51.49 3.62 15.77
CA ALA A 257 -51.37 4.81 14.95
C ALA A 257 -50.03 4.89 14.22
N ARG A 258 -50.02 5.45 12.99
CA ARG A 258 -48.79 5.83 12.25
C ARG A 258 -47.76 4.71 12.01
N LEU A 259 -48.23 3.47 11.96
CA LEU A 259 -47.35 2.30 11.82
C LEU A 259 -46.63 2.25 10.46
N ASP A 260 -47.27 2.74 9.40
CA ASP A 260 -46.66 2.87 8.07
C ASP A 260 -45.36 3.68 8.09
N GLU A 261 -45.33 4.79 8.83
CA GLU A 261 -44.12 5.62 8.96
C GLU A 261 -42.97 4.81 9.56
N ALA A 262 -43.24 3.97 10.56
CA ALA A 262 -42.24 3.12 11.19
C ALA A 262 -41.75 2.03 10.22
N PHE A 263 -42.66 1.44 9.44
CA PHE A 263 -42.34 0.42 8.45
C PHE A 263 -41.48 0.99 7.32
N ASP A 264 -41.89 2.12 6.74
CA ASP A 264 -41.15 2.82 5.69
C ASP A 264 -39.76 3.23 6.17
N THR A 265 -39.66 3.74 7.41
CA THR A 265 -38.37 4.07 8.03
C THR A 265 -37.44 2.86 8.14
N CYS A 266 -37.98 1.71 8.58
CA CYS A 266 -37.19 0.48 8.71
C CYS A 266 -36.75 -0.09 7.35
N VAL A 267 -37.65 -0.06 6.36
CA VAL A 267 -37.36 -0.50 4.98
C VAL A 267 -36.26 0.38 4.38
N PHE A 268 -36.45 1.71 4.42
CA PHE A 268 -35.46 2.67 3.95
C PHE A 268 -34.10 2.49 4.64
N ALA A 269 -34.09 2.36 5.96
CA ALA A 269 -32.86 2.12 6.72
C ALA A 269 -32.16 0.82 6.30
N HIS A 270 -32.89 -0.28 6.09
CA HIS A 270 -32.31 -1.56 5.69
C HIS A 270 -31.77 -1.54 4.26
N GLU A 271 -32.46 -0.88 3.33
CA GLU A 271 -31.98 -0.68 1.96
C GLU A 271 -30.72 0.20 1.94
N ALA A 272 -30.72 1.29 2.70
CA ALA A 272 -29.57 2.18 2.83
C ALA A 272 -28.36 1.46 3.44
N LEU A 273 -28.56 0.65 4.49
CA LEU A 273 -27.51 -0.23 5.03
C LEU A 273 -26.96 -1.17 3.94
N GLY A 274 -27.83 -1.74 3.11
CA GLY A 274 -27.45 -2.58 1.97
C GLY A 274 -26.65 -1.86 0.88
N GLY A 275 -26.97 -0.59 0.60
CA GLY A 275 -26.24 0.25 -0.35
C GLY A 275 -24.88 0.71 0.17
N MET A 276 -24.75 0.94 1.48
CA MET A 276 -23.51 1.38 2.12
C MET A 276 -22.55 0.22 2.47
N MET A 277 -23.07 -0.99 2.68
CA MET A 277 -22.27 -2.15 3.10
C MET A 277 -22.52 -3.37 2.21
N SER A 278 -21.49 -3.82 1.50
CA SER A 278 -21.55 -5.05 0.67
C SER A 278 -21.80 -6.34 1.47
N THR A 279 -21.77 -6.27 2.80
CA THR A 279 -21.98 -7.36 3.75
C THR A 279 -23.16 -7.11 4.69
N ALA A 280 -24.09 -6.22 4.32
CA ALA A 280 -25.25 -5.91 5.16
C ALA A 280 -26.11 -7.16 5.43
N PRO A 281 -26.62 -7.35 6.65
CA PRO A 281 -27.42 -8.52 7.04
C PRO A 281 -28.67 -8.66 6.17
N ALA A 282 -29.07 -9.90 5.89
CA ALA A 282 -30.26 -10.21 5.11
C ALA A 282 -31.55 -9.89 5.87
N THR A 283 -31.50 -9.95 7.20
CA THR A 283 -32.62 -9.61 8.08
C THR A 283 -32.16 -8.71 9.22
N VAL A 284 -32.98 -7.75 9.64
CA VAL A 284 -32.70 -6.89 10.79
C VAL A 284 -33.97 -6.71 11.62
N GLY A 285 -33.86 -6.91 12.93
CA GLY A 285 -34.89 -6.53 13.90
C GLY A 285 -34.65 -5.12 14.42
N TRP A 286 -35.42 -4.16 13.93
CA TRP A 286 -35.38 -2.75 14.34
C TRP A 286 -36.25 -2.53 15.56
N ASP A 287 -35.74 -1.89 16.59
CA ASP A 287 -36.54 -1.38 17.71
C ASP A 287 -36.82 0.11 17.47
N VAL A 288 -38.10 0.46 17.36
CA VAL A 288 -38.55 1.80 16.98
C VAL A 288 -39.46 2.37 18.06
N GLY A 289 -39.09 3.51 18.63
CA GLY A 289 -39.97 4.31 19.49
C GLY A 289 -40.77 5.31 18.64
N MET A 290 -42.06 5.47 18.93
CA MET A 290 -42.92 6.40 18.20
C MET A 290 -43.03 7.72 18.96
N THR A 291 -42.56 8.82 18.36
CA THR A 291 -42.64 10.18 18.93
C THR A 291 -43.59 11.04 18.09
N ASP A 292 -43.97 12.21 18.62
CA ASP A 292 -44.83 13.15 17.89
C ASP A 292 -44.19 13.59 16.55
N ASP A 293 -42.88 13.81 16.56
CA ASP A 293 -42.11 14.14 15.36
C ASP A 293 -41.94 12.97 14.37
N GLY A 294 -42.35 11.75 14.73
CA GLY A 294 -42.27 10.53 13.92
C GLY A 294 -41.37 9.43 14.49
N PRO A 295 -41.16 8.34 13.72
CA PRO A 295 -40.43 7.16 14.19
C PRO A 295 -38.98 7.47 14.60
N CYS A 296 -38.55 6.96 15.75
CA CYS A 296 -37.19 7.06 16.27
C CYS A 296 -36.58 5.67 16.39
N VAL A 297 -35.58 5.35 15.56
CA VAL A 297 -34.92 4.05 15.57
C VAL A 297 -33.94 3.99 16.73
N VAL A 298 -34.27 3.16 17.73
CA VAL A 298 -33.50 3.00 18.97
C VAL A 298 -32.29 2.10 18.75
N GLU A 299 -32.51 0.98 18.03
CA GLU A 299 -31.50 -0.06 17.79
C GLU A 299 -31.86 -0.94 16.58
N GLY A 300 -30.87 -1.49 15.89
CA GLY A 300 -31.04 -2.50 14.85
C GLY A 300 -30.30 -3.78 15.22
N ASN A 301 -30.97 -4.92 15.17
CA ASN A 301 -30.46 -6.20 15.67
C ASN A 301 -30.34 -7.22 14.53
N ASP A 302 -29.11 -7.61 14.17
CA ASP A 302 -28.85 -8.65 13.16
C ASP A 302 -28.88 -10.08 13.74
N LEU A 303 -28.82 -10.21 15.07
CA LEU A 303 -29.08 -11.41 15.85
C LEU A 303 -30.42 -11.31 16.60
N TRP A 304 -31.51 -11.12 15.86
CA TRP A 304 -32.85 -11.00 16.44
C TRP A 304 -33.37 -12.34 17.01
N MET A 305 -34.18 -12.26 18.07
CA MET A 305 -34.76 -13.44 18.72
C MET A 305 -35.94 -13.98 17.90
N ALA A 306 -35.68 -15.00 17.09
CA ALA A 306 -36.68 -15.57 16.18
C ALA A 306 -37.94 -16.15 16.84
N ALA A 307 -37.84 -16.51 18.13
CA ALA A 307 -38.96 -16.99 18.91
C ALA A 307 -40.01 -15.89 19.20
N LEU A 308 -39.63 -14.61 19.23
CA LEU A 308 -40.55 -13.51 19.59
C LEU A 308 -41.66 -13.35 18.53
N HIS A 309 -41.25 -13.10 17.28
CA HIS A 309 -42.18 -12.85 16.18
C HIS A 309 -43.04 -14.08 15.87
N SER A 310 -42.46 -15.27 15.88
CA SER A 310 -43.19 -16.49 15.54
C SER A 310 -44.20 -16.92 16.61
N ARG A 311 -43.97 -16.56 17.88
CA ARG A 311 -44.93 -16.77 18.98
C ARG A 311 -46.11 -15.79 18.90
N ALA A 312 -45.85 -14.58 18.42
CA ALA A 312 -46.81 -13.49 18.39
C ALA A 312 -47.62 -13.41 17.08
N ASP A 313 -47.02 -13.78 15.95
CA ASP A 313 -47.69 -13.93 14.66
C ASP A 313 -47.21 -15.20 13.93
N PRO A 314 -48.02 -16.26 13.89
CA PRO A 314 -47.68 -17.49 13.16
C PRO A 314 -47.41 -17.27 11.65
N ARG A 315 -48.00 -16.24 11.02
CA ARG A 315 -47.79 -15.93 9.59
C ARG A 315 -46.40 -15.38 9.29
N ALA A 316 -45.72 -14.80 10.29
CA ALA A 316 -44.33 -14.34 10.17
C ALA A 316 -43.41 -15.44 9.64
N ARG A 317 -43.63 -16.67 10.11
CA ARG A 317 -42.90 -17.85 9.65
C ARG A 317 -43.12 -18.11 8.17
N GLN A 318 -44.36 -18.12 7.71
CA GLN A 318 -44.68 -18.38 6.30
C GLN A 318 -44.07 -17.31 5.37
N ARG A 319 -44.11 -16.03 5.76
CA ARG A 319 -43.50 -14.95 4.98
C ARG A 319 -41.98 -15.09 4.86
N LEU A 320 -41.30 -15.42 5.95
CA LEU A 320 -39.85 -15.65 5.94
C LEU A 320 -39.45 -16.89 5.15
N LEU A 321 -40.22 -17.98 5.24
CA LEU A 321 -40.00 -19.18 4.43
C LEU A 321 -40.20 -18.88 2.94
N THR A 322 -41.21 -18.08 2.59
CA THR A 322 -41.44 -17.65 1.21
C THR A 322 -40.25 -16.85 0.68
N CYS A 323 -39.73 -15.92 1.47
CA CYS A 323 -38.53 -15.15 1.13
C CYS A 323 -37.30 -16.07 0.98
N PHE A 324 -37.10 -17.02 1.90
CA PHE A 324 -36.00 -17.98 1.86
C PHE A 324 -36.08 -18.86 0.60
N VAL A 325 -37.24 -19.45 0.30
CA VAL A 325 -37.40 -20.28 -0.89
C VAL A 325 -37.16 -19.46 -2.14
N ARG A 326 -37.75 -18.26 -2.26
CA ARG A 326 -37.54 -17.36 -3.41
C ARG A 326 -36.06 -16.99 -3.59
N ASP A 327 -35.37 -16.62 -2.51
CA ASP A 327 -34.01 -16.08 -2.54
C ASP A 327 -32.91 -17.13 -2.30
N PHE A 328 -33.23 -18.41 -2.25
CA PHE A 328 -32.25 -19.51 -2.27
C PHE A 328 -32.62 -20.59 -3.29
N HIS A 329 -33.64 -20.35 -4.11
CA HIS A 329 -33.94 -21.20 -5.27
C HIS A 329 -32.90 -20.96 -6.35
N VAL A 330 -31.97 -21.90 -6.49
CA VAL A 330 -31.04 -22.00 -7.62
C VAL A 330 -31.16 -23.42 -8.17
N ALA A 331 -31.06 -23.60 -9.49
CA ALA A 331 -31.00 -24.93 -10.06
C ALA A 331 -29.71 -25.65 -9.58
N GLY A 332 -29.79 -26.97 -9.39
CA GLY A 332 -28.69 -27.79 -8.89
C GLY A 332 -29.08 -28.62 -7.66
N LYS A 333 -28.42 -29.76 -7.45
CA LYS A 333 -28.76 -30.71 -6.38
C LYS A 333 -28.19 -30.33 -5.00
N GLY A 334 -27.44 -29.22 -4.91
CA GLY A 334 -26.69 -28.87 -3.71
C GLY A 334 -25.68 -29.96 -3.33
N PHE A 335 -25.43 -30.09 -2.04
CA PHE A 335 -24.60 -31.14 -1.48
C PHE A 335 -25.32 -32.50 -1.48
N SER A 336 -24.63 -33.57 -1.88
CA SER A 336 -25.17 -34.94 -1.87
C SER A 336 -25.72 -35.35 -0.51
N ASN A 337 -26.78 -36.17 -0.47
CA ASN A 337 -27.31 -36.72 0.78
C ASN A 337 -26.38 -37.75 1.43
N ASP A 338 -25.51 -38.40 0.63
CA ASP A 338 -24.60 -39.46 1.08
C ASP A 338 -23.26 -38.93 1.61
N LEU A 339 -23.19 -37.63 1.95
CA LEU A 339 -21.96 -37.04 2.46
C LEU A 339 -21.54 -37.67 3.80
N PRO A 340 -20.24 -37.95 4.00
CA PRO A 340 -19.72 -38.37 5.28
C PRO A 340 -20.02 -37.30 6.36
N ARG A 341 -20.10 -37.72 7.63
CA ARG A 341 -20.31 -36.78 8.75
C ARG A 341 -19.09 -35.88 8.89
N ILE A 342 -19.21 -34.66 8.39
CA ILE A 342 -18.26 -33.55 8.57
C ILE A 342 -18.88 -32.58 9.58
N SER A 343 -18.19 -32.26 10.68
CA SER A 343 -18.67 -31.26 11.64
C SER A 343 -18.67 -29.88 11.01
N LYS A 344 -19.55 -28.99 11.49
CA LYS A 344 -19.66 -27.60 11.03
C LYS A 344 -18.35 -26.80 11.13
N SER A 345 -17.45 -27.20 12.02
CA SER A 345 -16.14 -26.60 12.26
C SER A 345 -15.00 -27.28 11.49
N ASP A 346 -15.23 -28.47 10.96
CA ASP A 346 -14.16 -29.24 10.31
C ASP A 346 -13.80 -28.60 8.98
N SER A 347 -12.51 -28.65 8.66
CA SER A 347 -12.03 -28.18 7.37
C SER A 347 -12.42 -29.17 6.27
N ALA A 348 -12.93 -28.64 5.17
CA ALA A 348 -13.25 -29.40 3.98
C ALA A 348 -12.83 -28.61 2.74
N THR A 349 -12.78 -29.29 1.60
CA THR A 349 -12.62 -28.67 0.29
C THR A 349 -13.88 -28.95 -0.53
N VAL A 350 -14.50 -27.89 -1.03
CA VAL A 350 -15.64 -27.96 -1.95
C VAL A 350 -15.24 -27.46 -3.33
N VAL A 351 -15.64 -28.18 -4.36
CA VAL A 351 -15.55 -27.75 -5.77
C VAL A 351 -16.97 -27.60 -6.27
N PHE A 352 -17.31 -26.43 -6.80
CA PHE A 352 -18.62 -26.17 -7.40
C PHE A 352 -18.51 -25.29 -8.64
N ARG A 353 -19.49 -25.39 -9.53
CA ARG A 353 -19.59 -24.59 -10.75
C ARG A 353 -20.78 -23.64 -10.64
N ALA A 354 -20.54 -22.38 -10.94
CA ALA A 354 -21.59 -21.39 -11.16
C ALA A 354 -21.86 -21.27 -12.65
N LYS A 355 -23.13 -21.40 -13.05
CA LYS A 355 -23.59 -21.28 -14.44
C LYS A 355 -24.52 -20.08 -14.60
N GLY A 356 -24.69 -19.63 -15.85
CA GLY A 356 -25.50 -18.47 -16.22
C GLY A 356 -24.64 -17.31 -16.69
N LYS A 357 -25.08 -16.07 -16.45
CA LYS A 357 -24.31 -14.87 -16.79
C LYS A 357 -23.27 -14.60 -15.69
N VAL A 358 -22.24 -15.42 -15.63
CA VAL A 358 -21.20 -15.37 -14.56
C VAL A 358 -19.82 -14.94 -15.06
N GLN A 359 -19.57 -14.98 -16.38
CA GLN A 359 -18.35 -14.41 -16.97
C GLN A 359 -18.57 -12.97 -17.45
N ARG A 360 -17.48 -12.18 -17.46
CA ARG A 360 -17.47 -10.75 -17.85
C ARG A 360 -18.36 -9.82 -17.01
N VAL A 361 -18.78 -10.28 -15.82
CA VAL A 361 -19.63 -9.53 -14.87
C VAL A 361 -18.95 -9.30 -13.52
N GLY A 362 -17.65 -9.61 -13.42
CA GLY A 362 -16.87 -9.48 -12.19
C GLY A 362 -17.01 -10.65 -11.20
N PHE A 363 -17.79 -11.69 -11.52
CA PHE A 363 -18.08 -12.82 -10.61
C PHE A 363 -16.81 -13.46 -10.03
N ARG A 364 -15.83 -13.78 -10.87
CA ARG A 364 -14.55 -14.39 -10.44
C ARG A 364 -13.80 -13.51 -9.43
N GLN A 365 -13.70 -12.21 -9.68
CA GLN A 365 -13.03 -11.27 -8.77
C GLN A 365 -13.81 -11.10 -7.47
N TRP A 366 -15.14 -11.11 -7.57
CA TRP A 366 -16.05 -11.04 -6.42
C TRP A 366 -15.92 -12.29 -5.53
N VAL A 367 -15.94 -13.50 -6.09
CA VAL A 367 -15.73 -14.75 -5.32
C VAL A 367 -14.34 -14.78 -4.69
N ALA A 368 -13.29 -14.33 -5.41
CA ALA A 368 -11.93 -14.25 -4.85
C ALA A 368 -11.86 -13.28 -3.66
N ARG A 369 -12.56 -12.14 -3.75
CA ARG A 369 -12.67 -11.18 -2.65
C ARG A 369 -13.44 -11.78 -1.49
N LEU A 370 -14.58 -12.42 -1.74
CA LEU A 370 -15.37 -13.10 -0.71
C LEU A 370 -14.55 -14.15 0.03
N ALA A 371 -13.82 -15.01 -0.70
CA ALA A 371 -12.96 -16.03 -0.11
C ALA A 371 -11.87 -15.41 0.78
N ARG A 372 -11.18 -14.36 0.32
CA ARG A 372 -10.21 -13.61 1.16
C ARG A 372 -10.85 -12.98 2.39
N MET A 373 -12.03 -12.38 2.24
CA MET A 373 -12.77 -11.76 3.36
C MET A 373 -13.25 -12.78 4.39
N LYS A 374 -13.41 -14.06 4.03
CA LYS A 374 -13.89 -15.12 4.91
C LYS A 374 -12.80 -16.11 5.32
N ASP A 375 -11.53 -15.78 5.03
CA ASP A 375 -10.37 -16.62 5.31
C ASP A 375 -10.47 -18.03 4.71
N LEU A 376 -10.95 -18.11 3.46
CA LEU A 376 -11.04 -19.33 2.68
C LEU A 376 -9.90 -19.39 1.66
N ALA A 377 -9.17 -20.49 1.63
CA ALA A 377 -8.29 -20.81 0.51
C ALA A 377 -9.17 -21.05 -0.74
N HIS A 378 -8.74 -20.55 -1.90
CA HIS A 378 -9.58 -20.54 -3.09
C HIS A 378 -8.78 -20.70 -4.38
N ALA A 379 -9.38 -21.37 -5.37
CA ALA A 379 -8.96 -21.38 -6.76
C ALA A 379 -10.21 -21.18 -7.63
N ILE A 380 -10.14 -20.29 -8.62
CA ILE A 380 -11.33 -19.88 -9.40
C ILE A 380 -10.95 -19.73 -10.88
N THR A 381 -11.63 -20.50 -11.73
CA THR A 381 -11.28 -20.66 -13.14
C THR A 381 -12.50 -20.42 -14.02
N ASN A 382 -12.35 -19.61 -15.06
CA ASN A 382 -13.38 -19.49 -16.10
C ASN A 382 -13.28 -20.69 -17.04
N LEU A 383 -14.41 -21.34 -17.32
CA LEU A 383 -14.47 -22.46 -18.26
C LEU A 383 -14.85 -21.98 -19.66
N PRO A 384 -14.41 -22.67 -20.73
CA PRO A 384 -14.83 -22.37 -22.10
C PRO A 384 -16.35 -22.42 -22.33
N SER A 385 -17.09 -23.15 -21.49
CA SER A 385 -18.56 -23.23 -21.53
C SER A 385 -19.27 -21.91 -21.20
N GLY A 386 -18.57 -20.94 -20.62
CA GLY A 386 -19.17 -19.73 -20.04
C GLY A 386 -19.40 -19.80 -18.53
N ASP A 387 -19.15 -20.96 -17.91
CA ASP A 387 -19.29 -21.18 -16.47
C ASP A 387 -18.04 -20.74 -15.69
N VAL A 388 -18.17 -20.68 -14.37
CA VAL A 388 -17.02 -20.44 -13.46
C VAL A 388 -16.91 -21.60 -12.49
N GLU A 389 -15.78 -22.30 -12.51
CA GLU A 389 -15.46 -23.35 -11.55
C GLU A 389 -14.73 -22.73 -10.35
N ILE A 390 -15.18 -23.09 -9.15
CA ILE A 390 -14.74 -22.52 -7.88
C ILE A 390 -14.37 -23.67 -6.94
N THR A 391 -13.14 -23.64 -6.45
CA THR A 391 -12.67 -24.49 -5.37
C THR A 391 -12.47 -23.62 -4.13
N LEU A 392 -13.10 -23.97 -3.01
CA LEU A 392 -12.93 -23.32 -1.71
C LEU A 392 -12.52 -24.35 -0.65
N THR A 393 -11.61 -23.97 0.24
CA THR A 393 -11.16 -24.79 1.36
C THR A 393 -11.24 -23.99 2.67
N GLY A 394 -11.81 -24.62 3.70
CA GLY A 394 -11.99 -24.03 5.04
C GLY A 394 -13.08 -24.73 5.85
N PRO A 395 -13.51 -24.15 6.98
CA PRO A 395 -14.57 -24.74 7.81
C PRO A 395 -15.87 -24.94 7.04
N LEU A 396 -16.50 -26.13 7.16
CA LEU A 396 -17.70 -26.51 6.41
C LEU A 396 -18.78 -25.41 6.45
N ARG A 397 -19.07 -24.86 7.64
CA ARG A 397 -20.09 -23.82 7.80
C ARG A 397 -19.79 -22.55 6.98
N THR A 398 -18.52 -22.17 6.88
CA THR A 398 -18.10 -21.00 6.09
C THR A 398 -18.20 -21.30 4.59
N LEU A 399 -17.89 -22.53 4.16
CA LEU A 399 -18.05 -22.97 2.78
C LEU A 399 -19.51 -22.96 2.33
N GLU A 400 -20.41 -23.51 3.16
CA GLU A 400 -21.85 -23.53 2.89
C GLU A 400 -22.41 -22.13 2.63
N PHE A 401 -22.06 -21.16 3.49
CA PHE A 401 -22.51 -19.78 3.32
C PHE A 401 -21.79 -19.03 2.21
N ALA A 402 -20.55 -19.41 1.87
CA ALA A 402 -19.86 -18.88 0.70
C ALA A 402 -20.51 -19.34 -0.61
N ILE A 403 -20.94 -20.60 -0.68
CA ILE A 403 -21.74 -21.12 -1.81
C ILE A 403 -23.08 -20.40 -1.87
N ALA A 404 -23.76 -20.24 -0.73
CA ALA A 404 -25.02 -19.50 -0.66
C ALA A 404 -24.86 -18.05 -1.15
N ALA A 405 -23.77 -17.38 -0.80
CA ALA A 405 -23.45 -16.06 -1.37
C ALA A 405 -23.15 -16.15 -2.88
N ALA A 406 -22.43 -17.19 -3.33
CA ALA A 406 -22.11 -17.40 -4.75
C ALA A 406 -23.32 -17.72 -5.62
N MET A 407 -24.44 -18.20 -5.06
CA MET A 407 -25.73 -18.29 -5.77
C MET A 407 -26.25 -16.92 -6.26
N HIS A 408 -25.66 -15.83 -5.77
CA HIS A 408 -26.03 -14.46 -6.12
C HIS A 408 -24.96 -13.81 -6.98
N GLY A 409 -23.70 -13.87 -6.53
CA GLY A 409 -22.62 -13.14 -7.18
C GLY A 409 -22.74 -11.62 -7.05
N PRO A 410 -21.90 -10.86 -7.78
CA PRO A 410 -22.01 -9.39 -7.84
C PRO A 410 -23.25 -8.97 -8.66
N ALA A 411 -23.69 -7.72 -8.52
CA ALA A 411 -24.93 -7.18 -9.11
C ALA A 411 -25.14 -7.39 -10.63
N ARG A 412 -24.06 -7.59 -11.40
CA ARG A 412 -24.12 -7.84 -12.85
C ARG A 412 -24.24 -9.31 -13.22
N ALA A 413 -24.02 -10.20 -12.25
CA ALA A 413 -24.12 -11.62 -12.45
C ALA A 413 -25.57 -12.08 -12.35
N ASP A 414 -25.89 -13.09 -13.14
CA ASP A 414 -27.15 -13.81 -13.07
C ASP A 414 -26.83 -15.30 -13.02
N VAL A 415 -26.89 -15.86 -11.81
CA VAL A 415 -26.52 -17.25 -11.54
C VAL A 415 -27.76 -18.12 -11.68
N SER A 416 -27.83 -18.88 -12.76
CA SER A 416 -28.97 -19.75 -13.04
C SER A 416 -28.88 -21.09 -12.32
N GLU A 417 -27.66 -21.59 -12.10
CA GLU A 417 -27.39 -22.91 -11.53
C GLU A 417 -26.10 -22.89 -10.71
N ILE A 418 -26.10 -23.60 -9.58
CA ILE A 418 -24.89 -23.98 -8.85
C ILE A 418 -24.81 -25.51 -8.83
N GLU A 419 -23.73 -26.05 -9.37
CA GLU A 419 -23.47 -27.49 -9.37
C GLU A 419 -22.34 -27.78 -8.38
N VAL A 420 -22.65 -28.39 -7.24
CA VAL A 420 -21.60 -28.86 -6.31
C VAL A 420 -20.99 -30.14 -6.88
N CYS A 421 -19.79 -30.03 -7.43
CA CYS A 421 -19.09 -31.12 -8.11
C CYS A 421 -18.47 -32.11 -7.11
N SER A 422 -17.92 -31.63 -6.00
CA SER A 422 -17.39 -32.50 -4.94
C SER A 422 -17.28 -31.78 -3.60
N LEU A 423 -17.37 -32.54 -2.51
CA LEU A 423 -16.99 -32.13 -1.16
C LEU A 423 -16.10 -33.23 -0.57
N ARG A 424 -14.92 -32.85 -0.07
CA ARG A 424 -13.99 -33.79 0.57
C ARG A 424 -13.64 -33.28 1.96
N ALA A 425 -13.85 -34.11 2.98
CA ALA A 425 -13.28 -33.86 4.29
C ALA A 425 -11.76 -33.84 4.14
N THR A 426 -11.10 -32.84 4.69
CA THR A 426 -9.65 -32.84 4.76
C THR A 426 -9.28 -33.71 5.97
N PRO A 427 -8.57 -34.85 5.81
CA PRO A 427 -8.19 -35.67 6.96
C PRO A 427 -7.43 -34.79 7.95
N ALA A 428 -7.67 -34.99 9.24
CA ALA A 428 -6.79 -34.48 10.29
C ALA A 428 -5.43 -35.20 10.16
N GLY A 429 -4.61 -34.75 9.22
CA GLY A 429 -3.19 -35.07 9.16
C GLY A 429 -2.52 -34.53 10.42
N ASP A 430 -1.48 -35.23 10.87
CA ASP A 430 -0.82 -35.00 12.14
C ASP A 430 -0.53 -33.51 12.43
N GLY A 431 -0.67 -33.16 13.71
CA GLY A 431 -1.00 -31.82 14.16
C GLY A 431 -0.10 -30.71 13.64
N SER A 432 -0.59 -29.97 12.65
CA SER A 432 -0.28 -28.56 12.47
C SER A 432 -1.51 -27.84 11.89
N VAL A 433 -2.46 -27.53 12.78
CA VAL A 433 -3.20 -26.25 12.92
C VAL A 433 -4.30 -26.43 14.00
N VAL A 434 -4.06 -25.77 15.13
CA VAL A 434 -5.01 -25.19 16.12
C VAL A 434 -5.80 -26.12 17.07
N GLY A 435 -5.50 -25.98 18.38
CA GLY A 435 -6.45 -26.29 19.46
C GLY A 435 -5.86 -26.28 20.87
N LEU A 436 -6.43 -25.45 21.76
CA LEU A 436 -6.14 -25.35 23.20
C LEU A 436 -6.24 -26.70 23.97
N SER A 437 -5.25 -26.91 24.85
CA SER A 437 -5.16 -27.77 26.06
C SER A 437 -6.16 -28.92 26.31
N ARG A 438 -5.63 -30.14 26.58
CA ARG A 438 -5.46 -30.74 27.93
C ARG A 438 -4.85 -32.17 27.84
N HIS A 439 -3.87 -32.45 28.71
CA HIS A 439 -3.27 -33.75 29.07
C HIS A 439 -4.30 -34.74 29.71
N PRO A 440 -3.98 -36.02 30.05
CA PRO A 440 -2.66 -36.73 30.11
C PRO A 440 -2.61 -38.21 29.59
N GLY A 441 -1.38 -38.75 29.42
CA GLY A 441 -1.02 -40.13 29.84
C GLY A 441 -0.76 -41.23 28.79
N GLY A 442 0.46 -41.81 28.79
CA GLY A 442 0.67 -43.28 28.81
C GLY A 442 1.17 -44.04 27.55
N ARG A 443 2.49 -44.32 27.52
CA ARG A 443 3.23 -45.57 27.20
C ARG A 443 3.16 -46.31 25.83
N ASP A 444 4.39 -46.57 25.34
CA ASP A 444 5.00 -47.83 24.84
C ASP A 444 5.00 -48.26 23.33
N ARG A 445 6.25 -48.32 22.80
CA ARG A 445 7.00 -49.43 22.12
C ARG A 445 6.81 -49.84 20.64
N MET A 446 7.92 -49.62 19.90
CA MET A 446 8.77 -50.53 19.09
C MET A 446 8.22 -51.40 17.93
N ALA A 447 8.90 -51.26 16.77
CA ALA A 447 9.58 -52.30 15.94
C ALA A 447 9.22 -52.35 14.43
N LYS A 448 10.28 -52.34 13.58
CA LYS A 448 10.40 -52.73 12.14
C LYS A 448 10.66 -54.29 12.04
N PRO A 449 10.91 -54.98 10.89
CA PRO A 449 11.39 -54.56 9.53
C PRO A 449 10.96 -55.42 8.28
N ASP A 450 11.59 -55.14 7.11
CA ASP A 450 11.92 -55.99 5.93
C ASP A 450 10.80 -56.48 4.96
N SER A 451 10.95 -56.72 3.64
CA SER A 451 12.02 -56.61 2.61
C SER A 451 11.42 -56.86 1.17
N ASP A 452 12.24 -56.66 0.12
CA ASP A 452 12.30 -57.35 -1.21
C ASP A 452 11.18 -57.18 -2.28
N ASP A 453 11.37 -57.32 -3.61
CA ASP A 453 12.49 -57.23 -4.56
C ASP A 453 11.95 -57.41 -6.03
N LEU A 454 12.70 -56.91 -7.03
CA LEU A 454 12.80 -57.24 -8.48
C LEU A 454 11.57 -57.45 -9.43
N SER A 455 11.54 -56.72 -10.56
CA SER A 455 11.95 -57.21 -11.92
C SER A 455 11.33 -56.43 -13.12
N GLN A 456 12.18 -56.08 -14.09
CA GLN A 456 11.93 -55.68 -15.51
C GLN A 456 12.27 -56.91 -16.43
N PRO A 457 12.30 -56.92 -17.81
CA PRO A 457 12.36 -55.82 -18.81
C PRO A 457 11.78 -56.02 -20.25
N GLU A 458 11.87 -54.93 -21.06
CA GLU A 458 12.21 -54.83 -22.52
C GLU A 458 11.31 -55.46 -23.63
N ALA A 459 11.19 -55.00 -24.89
CA ALA A 459 11.63 -53.82 -25.68
C ALA A 459 11.06 -53.95 -27.13
N LEU A 460 11.07 -52.85 -27.91
CA LEU A 460 11.33 -52.70 -29.38
C LEU A 460 10.53 -51.48 -29.94
N MET A 461 11.17 -50.32 -30.21
CA MET A 461 11.82 -49.88 -31.47
C MET A 461 10.84 -49.72 -32.65
N GLN A 462 10.81 -48.65 -33.47
CA GLN A 462 11.81 -47.62 -33.80
C GLN A 462 11.17 -46.52 -34.70
N SER A 463 11.60 -45.26 -34.53
CA SER A 463 11.85 -44.20 -35.56
C SER A 463 10.66 -43.65 -36.40
N ARG A 464 10.55 -42.35 -36.76
CA ARG A 464 11.48 -41.20 -36.79
C ARG A 464 10.74 -39.87 -37.09
N GLU A 465 11.18 -38.76 -36.46
CA GLU A 465 11.43 -37.39 -37.00
C GLU A 465 10.38 -36.72 -37.93
N THR A 466 9.86 -35.49 -37.72
CA THR A 466 10.57 -34.22 -37.46
C THR A 466 9.59 -33.04 -37.18
N ALA A 467 10.14 -32.02 -36.48
CA ALA A 467 9.85 -30.57 -36.53
C ALA A 467 8.66 -29.96 -35.72
N ALA A 468 8.97 -29.45 -34.52
CA ALA A 468 8.52 -28.15 -34.01
C ALA A 468 9.27 -27.79 -32.71
N SER A 469 10.15 -26.77 -32.73
CA SER A 469 10.63 -26.15 -31.49
C SER A 469 10.89 -24.65 -31.67
N SER A 470 10.13 -23.86 -30.92
CA SER A 470 10.42 -22.47 -30.53
C SER A 470 9.83 -22.36 -29.11
N GLY A 471 10.49 -21.91 -28.06
CA GLY A 471 11.79 -21.27 -27.89
C GLY A 471 11.73 -20.44 -26.61
N GLY A 472 11.26 -21.03 -25.50
CA GLY A 472 11.21 -20.41 -24.17
C GLY A 472 12.44 -20.83 -23.36
N VAL A 473 13.34 -19.90 -23.10
CA VAL A 473 14.58 -20.15 -22.33
C VAL A 473 14.22 -20.25 -20.86
N GLY A 474 14.21 -21.47 -20.32
CA GLY A 474 14.00 -21.77 -18.91
C GLY A 474 15.24 -21.48 -18.05
N VAL A 475 15.01 -21.11 -16.79
CA VAL A 475 16.03 -21.01 -15.75
C VAL A 475 16.47 -22.44 -15.39
N GLY A 476 17.67 -22.81 -15.81
CA GLY A 476 18.26 -24.12 -15.53
C GLY A 476 18.59 -24.29 -14.05
N SER A 477 18.54 -25.55 -13.58
CA SER A 477 19.30 -25.96 -12.41
C SER A 477 20.77 -25.55 -12.57
N CYS A 478 21.48 -25.31 -11.46
CA CYS A 478 22.93 -25.20 -11.47
C CYS A 478 23.53 -26.54 -11.94
N GLY A 479 23.59 -26.74 -13.26
CA GLY A 479 24.06 -27.98 -13.90
C GLY A 479 25.57 -28.16 -13.85
N SER A 480 26.29 -27.09 -13.50
CA SER A 480 27.69 -27.06 -13.10
C SER A 480 27.99 -25.65 -12.59
N GLY A 481 28.58 -25.55 -11.39
CA GLY A 481 29.08 -24.25 -10.89
C GLY A 481 30.09 -23.66 -11.87
N LEU A 482 30.29 -22.34 -11.82
CA LEU A 482 31.40 -21.68 -12.52
C LEU A 482 32.73 -22.33 -12.09
N GLY A 483 33.37 -23.08 -13.00
CA GLY A 483 34.60 -23.80 -12.70
C GLY A 483 35.84 -22.94 -12.92
N ARG A 484 36.99 -23.36 -12.36
CA ARG A 484 38.27 -22.66 -12.54
C ARG A 484 38.62 -22.43 -14.01
N GLY A 485 38.39 -23.43 -14.86
CA GLY A 485 38.63 -23.32 -16.30
C GLY A 485 37.72 -22.31 -17.01
N ASP A 486 36.47 -22.13 -16.54
CA ASP A 486 35.58 -21.10 -17.07
C ASP A 486 36.10 -19.69 -16.68
N ILE A 487 36.53 -19.53 -15.43
CA ILE A 487 37.08 -18.26 -14.93
C ILE A 487 38.36 -17.89 -15.69
N ASP A 488 39.32 -18.82 -15.77
CA ASP A 488 40.60 -18.59 -16.43
C ASP A 488 40.43 -18.33 -17.93
N ALA A 489 39.49 -19.03 -18.60
CA ALA A 489 39.15 -18.75 -20.01
C ALA A 489 38.57 -17.35 -20.21
N GLY A 490 37.65 -16.91 -19.33
CA GLY A 490 37.07 -15.58 -19.40
C GLY A 490 38.10 -14.46 -19.18
N ILE A 491 39.04 -14.65 -18.25
CA ILE A 491 40.15 -13.71 -18.00
C ILE A 491 41.08 -13.65 -19.22
N ALA A 492 41.51 -14.79 -19.74
CA ALA A 492 42.44 -14.85 -20.88
C ALA A 492 41.84 -14.24 -22.15
N LEU A 493 40.56 -14.52 -22.42
CA LEU A 493 39.84 -13.93 -23.55
C LEU A 493 39.66 -12.41 -23.37
N GLY A 494 39.21 -11.96 -22.19
CA GLY A 494 39.04 -10.53 -21.90
C GLY A 494 40.34 -9.74 -22.04
N GLY A 495 41.45 -10.27 -21.54
CA GLY A 495 42.78 -9.67 -21.71
C GLY A 495 43.24 -9.62 -23.17
N ARG A 496 43.00 -10.68 -23.95
CA ARG A 496 43.25 -10.69 -25.40
C ARG A 496 42.48 -9.59 -26.12
N TYR A 497 41.19 -9.44 -25.80
CA TYR A 497 40.38 -8.38 -26.42
C TYR A 497 40.89 -6.99 -26.04
N LEU A 498 41.19 -6.74 -24.76
CA LEU A 498 41.73 -5.45 -24.32
C LEU A 498 43.05 -5.11 -25.05
N LEU A 499 43.93 -6.09 -25.28
CA LEU A 499 45.16 -5.87 -26.05
C LEU A 499 44.86 -5.54 -27.51
N ALA A 500 43.92 -6.26 -28.13
CA ALA A 500 43.53 -6.04 -29.52
C ALA A 500 42.78 -4.72 -29.72
N ALA A 501 42.04 -4.27 -28.71
CA ALA A 501 41.30 -3.02 -28.70
C ALA A 501 42.21 -1.80 -28.47
N GLN A 502 43.44 -1.98 -27.99
CA GLN A 502 44.36 -0.87 -27.77
C GLN A 502 44.96 -0.37 -29.10
N ARG A 503 44.83 0.93 -29.33
CA ARG A 503 45.42 1.64 -30.46
C ARG A 503 46.87 2.03 -30.15
N ALA A 504 47.59 2.41 -31.20
CA ALA A 504 49.02 2.77 -31.10
C ALA A 504 49.30 3.94 -30.14
N GLY A 505 48.34 4.87 -29.98
CA GLY A 505 48.43 6.00 -29.06
C GLY A 505 48.22 5.65 -27.58
N GLY A 506 47.90 4.39 -27.26
CA GLY A 506 47.61 3.96 -25.89
C GLY A 506 46.14 4.14 -25.47
N ASP A 507 45.29 4.71 -26.33
CA ASP A 507 43.84 4.70 -26.22
C ASP A 507 43.24 3.35 -26.61
N PHE A 508 42.03 3.06 -26.14
CA PHE A 508 41.28 1.86 -26.46
C PHE A 508 40.11 2.19 -27.39
N LEU A 509 39.76 1.24 -28.24
CA LEU A 509 38.50 1.25 -28.96
C LEU A 509 37.33 1.29 -27.95
N TYR A 510 36.60 2.41 -27.93
CA TYR A 510 35.54 2.65 -26.94
C TYR A 510 34.34 1.72 -27.15
N GLU A 511 33.78 1.73 -28.35
CA GLU A 511 32.64 0.90 -28.73
C GLU A 511 32.73 0.48 -30.21
N VAL A 512 32.40 -0.78 -30.49
CA VAL A 512 32.32 -1.32 -31.84
C VAL A 512 31.15 -2.28 -31.99
N ASP A 513 30.44 -2.19 -33.11
CA ASP A 513 29.45 -3.18 -33.51
C ASP A 513 30.16 -4.36 -34.18
N TRP A 514 30.15 -5.54 -33.55
CA TRP A 514 30.95 -6.68 -34.03
C TRP A 514 30.39 -7.35 -35.29
N VAL A 515 29.14 -7.05 -35.66
CA VAL A 515 28.47 -7.62 -36.83
C VAL A 515 28.82 -6.80 -38.07
N SER A 516 28.72 -5.47 -37.98
CA SER A 516 29.02 -4.54 -39.07
C SER A 516 30.50 -4.12 -39.11
N GLY A 517 31.19 -4.19 -37.97
CA GLY A 517 32.54 -3.66 -37.79
C GLY A 517 32.60 -2.14 -37.64
N ALA A 518 31.45 -1.46 -37.50
CA ALA A 518 31.40 0.00 -37.34
C ALA A 518 31.83 0.41 -35.93
N GLU A 519 32.79 1.34 -35.83
CA GLU A 519 33.20 1.97 -34.59
C GLU A 519 32.28 3.15 -34.25
N SER A 520 31.97 3.32 -32.97
CA SER A 520 31.24 4.50 -32.51
C SER A 520 32.14 5.75 -32.57
N PRO A 521 31.61 6.93 -32.93
CA PRO A 521 32.33 8.20 -32.82
C PRO A 521 32.44 8.70 -31.38
N ASP A 522 31.69 8.11 -30.44
CA ASP A 522 31.71 8.49 -29.02
C ASP A 522 32.98 8.00 -28.31
N ASP A 523 33.39 8.71 -27.26
CA ASP A 523 34.47 8.29 -26.37
C ASP A 523 34.19 8.73 -24.93
N SER A 524 34.76 8.02 -23.96
CA SER A 524 34.60 8.30 -22.53
C SER A 524 35.94 8.15 -21.81
N ALA A 525 36.47 9.26 -21.31
CA ALA A 525 37.73 9.28 -20.58
C ALA A 525 37.71 8.35 -19.34
N VAL A 526 36.57 8.20 -18.68
CA VAL A 526 36.40 7.27 -17.55
C VAL A 526 36.50 5.81 -18.01
N CYS A 527 35.88 5.46 -19.13
CA CYS A 527 35.98 4.10 -19.68
C CYS A 527 37.41 3.78 -20.17
N GLN A 528 38.08 4.76 -20.77
CA GLN A 528 39.50 4.66 -21.17
C GLN A 528 40.41 4.43 -19.94
N ALA A 529 40.18 5.17 -18.86
CA ALA A 529 40.91 5.02 -17.60
C ALA A 529 40.59 3.68 -16.92
N GLY A 530 39.33 3.22 -16.98
CA GLY A 530 38.92 1.90 -16.51
C GLY A 530 39.65 0.77 -17.25
N ALA A 531 39.74 0.85 -18.58
CA ALA A 531 40.51 -0.10 -19.39
C ALA A 531 42.01 -0.08 -19.05
N THR A 532 42.56 1.11 -18.76
CA THR A 532 43.94 1.27 -18.27
C THR A 532 44.15 0.54 -16.95
N TRP A 533 43.23 0.69 -15.99
CA TRP A 533 43.29 -0.05 -14.72
C TRP A 533 43.09 -1.56 -14.92
N GLY A 534 42.21 -1.97 -15.84
CA GLY A 534 42.05 -3.37 -16.23
C GLY A 534 43.35 -4.02 -16.73
N MET A 535 44.15 -3.31 -17.52
CA MET A 535 45.50 -3.77 -17.92
C MET A 535 46.44 -3.93 -16.73
N ALA A 536 46.38 -3.01 -15.77
CA ALA A 536 47.18 -3.08 -14.56
C ALA A 536 46.82 -4.29 -13.69
N LEU A 537 45.53 -4.59 -13.55
CA LEU A 537 45.04 -5.78 -12.85
C LEU A 537 45.45 -7.07 -13.58
N LEU A 538 45.35 -7.13 -14.90
CA LEU A 538 45.81 -8.27 -15.70
C LEU A 538 47.30 -8.52 -15.53
N TYR A 539 48.11 -7.47 -15.61
CA TYR A 539 49.55 -7.57 -15.39
C TYR A 539 49.85 -8.06 -13.97
N ARG A 540 49.19 -7.52 -12.95
CA ARG A 540 49.33 -7.97 -11.56
C ARG A 540 48.95 -9.44 -11.37
N GLU A 541 47.92 -9.90 -12.07
CA GLU A 541 47.38 -11.25 -11.94
C GLU A 541 48.16 -12.31 -12.73
N THR A 542 48.83 -11.92 -13.81
CA THR A 542 49.48 -12.86 -14.76
C THR A 542 51.00 -12.71 -14.85
N GLY A 543 51.55 -11.52 -14.56
CA GLY A 543 52.95 -11.18 -14.82
C GLY A 543 53.32 -11.05 -16.30
N ASP A 544 52.35 -11.12 -17.22
CA ASP A 544 52.62 -11.08 -18.67
C ASP A 544 53.07 -9.69 -19.10
N LEU A 545 54.25 -9.63 -19.72
CA LEU A 545 54.88 -8.40 -20.19
C LEU A 545 54.10 -7.73 -21.33
N ALA A 546 53.22 -8.45 -22.03
CA ALA A 546 52.34 -7.86 -23.04
C ALA A 546 51.34 -6.88 -22.40
N TYR A 547 50.74 -7.26 -21.28
CA TYR A 547 49.86 -6.36 -20.51
C TYR A 547 50.65 -5.22 -19.90
N ARG A 548 51.89 -5.48 -19.44
CA ARG A 548 52.77 -4.42 -18.95
C ARG A 548 53.07 -3.38 -20.03
N ALA A 549 53.46 -3.81 -21.22
CA ALA A 549 53.74 -2.91 -22.33
C ALA A 549 52.50 -2.11 -22.76
N ALA A 550 51.31 -2.72 -22.73
CA ALA A 550 50.05 -2.02 -23.00
C ALA A 550 49.69 -1.00 -21.91
N LEU A 551 49.88 -1.35 -20.65
CA LEU A 551 49.71 -0.46 -19.51
C LEU A 551 50.67 0.73 -19.59
N ASP A 552 51.95 0.50 -19.88
CA ASP A 552 52.96 1.56 -20.00
C ASP A 552 52.60 2.54 -21.11
N ARG A 553 52.09 2.07 -22.27
CA ARG A 553 51.57 2.97 -23.33
C ARG A 553 50.40 3.83 -22.84
N SER A 554 49.45 3.22 -22.12
CA SER A 554 48.28 3.93 -21.59
C SER A 554 48.68 4.98 -20.56
N LEU A 555 49.56 4.61 -19.61
CA LEU A 555 50.07 5.51 -18.59
C LEU A 555 50.93 6.63 -19.20
N ALA A 556 51.79 6.32 -20.16
CA ALA A 556 52.57 7.33 -20.88
C ALA A 556 51.67 8.37 -21.56
N ARG A 557 50.58 7.93 -22.19
CA ARG A 557 49.56 8.84 -22.75
C ARG A 557 48.93 9.71 -21.66
N TRP A 558 48.39 9.10 -20.60
CA TRP A 558 47.71 9.84 -19.53
C TRP A 558 48.63 10.85 -18.85
N LEU A 559 49.90 10.48 -18.61
CA LEU A 559 50.89 11.33 -17.96
C LEU A 559 51.45 12.41 -18.90
N ALA A 560 51.53 12.15 -20.21
CA ALA A 560 51.92 13.17 -21.19
C ALA A 560 50.89 14.30 -21.32
N GLU A 561 49.60 13.99 -21.12
CA GLU A 561 48.52 14.98 -21.08
C GLU A 561 48.31 15.57 -19.67
N ALA A 562 49.04 15.11 -18.66
CA ALA A 562 48.82 15.56 -17.29
C ALA A 562 49.38 16.97 -17.04
N ARG A 563 48.70 17.70 -16.17
CA ARG A 563 49.07 19.06 -15.76
C ARG A 563 49.35 19.09 -14.27
N VAL A 564 50.21 20.01 -13.87
CA VAL A 564 50.68 20.14 -12.49
C VAL A 564 50.46 21.56 -12.00
N GLY A 565 49.96 21.70 -10.78
CA GLY A 565 49.76 22.99 -10.11
C GLY A 565 49.74 22.82 -8.59
N GLU A 566 50.52 23.61 -7.86
CA GLU A 566 50.56 23.61 -6.38
C GLU A 566 50.72 22.21 -5.74
N GLY A 567 51.56 21.34 -6.31
CA GLY A 567 51.78 19.98 -5.80
C GLY A 567 50.65 18.98 -6.10
N ARG A 568 49.66 19.37 -6.90
CA ARG A 568 48.57 18.53 -7.41
C ARG A 568 48.79 18.22 -8.89
N GLN A 569 48.28 17.09 -9.35
CA GLN A 569 48.32 16.68 -10.75
C GLN A 569 46.93 16.22 -11.22
N TRP A 570 46.53 16.60 -12.43
CA TRP A 570 45.28 16.17 -13.07
C TRP A 570 45.47 15.88 -14.56
N LEU A 571 44.49 15.23 -15.19
CA LEU A 571 44.58 14.74 -16.58
C LEU A 571 43.98 15.76 -17.56
N GLY A 572 44.66 16.05 -18.67
CA GLY A 572 44.23 17.02 -19.69
C GLY A 572 43.09 16.60 -20.63
N GLN A 573 42.71 15.31 -20.64
CA GLN A 573 41.52 14.75 -21.32
C GLN A 573 41.29 15.20 -22.78
N GLY A 574 42.34 15.30 -23.59
CA GLY A 574 42.24 15.38 -25.06
C GLY A 574 41.29 16.45 -25.64
N GLY A 575 41.14 17.63 -25.03
CA GLY A 575 40.30 18.72 -25.54
C GLY A 575 38.81 18.64 -25.14
N ALA A 576 38.44 17.77 -24.20
CA ALA A 576 37.11 17.75 -23.61
C ALA A 576 36.80 19.08 -22.90
N ARG A 577 35.54 19.55 -23.01
CA ARG A 577 35.08 20.78 -22.34
C ARG A 577 35.03 20.67 -20.81
N SER A 578 35.06 19.44 -20.26
CA SER A 578 34.99 19.17 -18.83
C SER A 578 35.67 17.83 -18.54
N GLY A 579 36.61 17.83 -17.61
CA GLY A 579 37.29 16.65 -17.09
C GLY A 579 36.43 15.88 -16.10
N ARG A 580 36.71 14.57 -15.95
CA ARG A 580 36.01 13.68 -15.02
C ARG A 580 36.93 13.22 -13.90
N LEU A 581 36.53 13.43 -12.64
CA LEU A 581 37.33 13.03 -11.48
C LEU A 581 37.58 11.52 -11.45
N GLY A 582 36.57 10.72 -11.83
CA GLY A 582 36.67 9.27 -11.90
C GLY A 582 37.86 8.74 -12.70
N SER A 583 38.13 9.33 -13.86
CA SER A 583 39.31 8.97 -14.66
C SER A 583 40.65 9.24 -13.96
N VAL A 584 40.73 10.31 -13.15
CA VAL A 584 41.92 10.61 -12.34
C VAL A 584 42.09 9.51 -11.28
N ALA A 585 40.99 9.13 -10.63
CA ALA A 585 40.98 8.07 -9.62
C ALA A 585 41.42 6.70 -10.20
N LEU A 586 40.88 6.32 -11.37
CA LEU A 586 41.19 5.07 -12.04
C LEU A 586 42.62 5.00 -12.57
N VAL A 587 43.17 6.11 -13.11
CA VAL A 587 44.60 6.17 -13.48
C VAL A 587 45.49 6.09 -12.23
N GLY A 588 45.08 6.73 -11.12
CA GLY A 588 45.75 6.57 -9.84
C GLY A 588 45.76 5.11 -9.36
N LEU A 589 44.64 4.39 -9.50
CA LEU A 589 44.56 2.96 -9.17
C LEU A 589 45.48 2.14 -10.06
N ALA A 590 45.55 2.44 -11.36
CA ALA A 590 46.48 1.78 -12.28
C ALA A 590 47.96 2.01 -11.89
N LEU A 591 48.33 3.22 -11.47
CA LEU A 591 49.67 3.52 -10.95
C LEU A 591 49.96 2.78 -9.64
N LEU A 592 48.97 2.67 -8.75
CA LEU A 592 49.09 1.88 -7.53
C LEU A 592 49.35 0.40 -7.85
N GLU A 593 48.60 -0.20 -8.79
CA GLU A 593 48.84 -1.57 -9.23
C GLU A 593 50.24 -1.77 -9.82
N CYS A 594 50.75 -0.79 -10.59
CA CYS A 594 52.13 -0.82 -11.11
C CYS A 594 53.18 -0.84 -10.00
N LEU A 595 53.00 0.01 -8.98
CA LEU A 595 53.93 0.11 -7.85
C LEU A 595 53.92 -1.17 -6.99
N SER A 596 52.76 -1.80 -6.85
CA SER A 596 52.55 -3.03 -6.07
C SER A 596 52.76 -4.32 -6.89
N GLY A 597 53.16 -4.23 -8.17
CA GLY A 597 53.25 -5.36 -9.10
C GLY A 597 54.54 -6.21 -8.99
N PRO A 598 54.59 -7.40 -9.64
CA PRO A 598 55.65 -8.40 -9.45
C PRO A 598 57.08 -7.94 -9.81
N THR A 599 57.23 -7.01 -10.77
CA THR A 599 58.55 -6.44 -11.13
C THR A 599 58.65 -4.94 -10.82
N GLY A 600 57.66 -4.36 -10.13
CA GLY A 600 57.57 -2.93 -9.86
C GLY A 600 57.49 -2.03 -11.10
N SER A 601 57.32 -0.72 -10.90
CA SER A 601 57.45 0.28 -11.97
C SER A 601 58.89 0.33 -12.50
N ALA A 602 59.07 0.67 -13.78
CA ALA A 602 60.41 0.91 -14.35
C ALA A 602 61.07 2.16 -13.72
N ASP A 603 60.24 3.12 -13.30
CA ASP A 603 60.62 4.26 -12.47
C ASP A 603 59.64 4.39 -11.29
N PRO A 604 59.92 3.73 -10.14
CA PRO A 604 59.05 3.74 -8.97
C PRO A 604 58.92 5.10 -8.31
N THR A 605 59.93 5.98 -8.45
CA THR A 605 59.92 7.31 -7.83
C THR A 605 58.95 8.21 -8.58
N VAL A 606 59.06 8.29 -9.91
CA VAL A 606 58.16 9.09 -10.74
C VAL A 606 56.72 8.61 -10.64
N ALA A 607 56.50 7.28 -10.64
CA ALA A 607 55.16 6.73 -10.47
C ALA A 607 54.56 7.05 -9.08
N ARG A 608 55.38 7.05 -8.01
CA ARG A 608 54.93 7.40 -6.66
C ARG A 608 54.64 8.89 -6.51
N GLU A 609 55.46 9.75 -7.11
CA GLU A 609 55.24 11.20 -7.13
C GLU A 609 53.96 11.54 -7.89
N ALA A 610 53.77 10.98 -9.09
CA ALA A 610 52.55 11.17 -9.88
C ALA A 610 51.31 10.67 -9.12
N LEU A 611 51.37 9.47 -8.52
CA LEU A 611 50.27 8.94 -7.70
C LEU A 611 49.95 9.85 -6.50
N GLY A 612 50.97 10.37 -5.83
CA GLY A 612 50.81 11.31 -4.72
C GLY A 612 50.10 12.60 -5.16
N ALA A 613 50.54 13.18 -6.28
CA ALA A 613 49.97 14.41 -6.82
C ALA A 613 48.53 14.22 -7.36
N LEU A 614 48.22 13.06 -7.95
CA LEU A 614 46.85 12.69 -8.34
C LEU A 614 45.95 12.50 -7.11
N CYS A 615 46.44 11.86 -6.05
CA CYS A 615 45.69 11.74 -4.80
C CYS A 615 45.41 13.11 -4.17
N ALA A 616 46.40 14.02 -4.17
CA ALA A 616 46.20 15.37 -3.65
C ALA A 616 45.12 16.14 -4.43
N PHE A 617 45.07 15.97 -5.75
CA PHE A 617 44.00 16.52 -6.58
C PHE A 617 42.64 15.91 -6.26
N VAL A 618 42.55 14.59 -6.06
CA VAL A 618 41.30 13.92 -5.68
C VAL A 618 40.82 14.35 -4.29
N GLU A 619 41.73 14.53 -3.33
CA GLU A 619 41.40 15.04 -1.99
C GLU A 619 40.86 16.49 -2.04
N ASP A 620 41.36 17.32 -2.95
CA ASP A 620 40.90 18.72 -3.15
C ASP A 620 39.46 18.80 -3.69
N ALA A 621 38.99 17.74 -4.37
CA ALA A 621 37.62 17.65 -4.89
C ALA A 621 36.56 17.39 -3.81
N ARG A 622 36.95 17.13 -2.56
CA ARG A 622 36.03 16.77 -1.47
C ARG A 622 35.03 17.89 -1.19
N LEU A 623 33.75 17.53 -1.05
CA LEU A 623 32.70 18.47 -0.64
C LEU A 623 32.45 18.45 0.87
N PRO A 624 32.08 19.60 1.48
CA PRO A 624 31.56 19.63 2.83
C PRO A 624 30.27 18.79 2.92
N GLY A 625 30.26 17.79 3.80
CA GLY A 625 29.06 16.98 4.09
C GLY A 625 28.84 15.74 3.23
N GLY A 626 29.81 15.34 2.40
CA GLY A 626 29.73 14.09 1.62
C GLY A 626 30.06 14.25 0.15
N GLY A 627 30.68 13.22 -0.42
CA GLY A 627 31.00 13.07 -1.84
C GLY A 627 32.14 13.96 -2.35
N PHE A 628 32.45 13.78 -3.64
CA PHE A 628 33.50 14.49 -4.36
C PHE A 628 32.93 15.15 -5.61
N ARG A 629 33.42 16.35 -5.96
CA ARG A 629 33.03 17.03 -7.20
C ARG A 629 33.45 16.18 -8.41
N GLY A 630 32.47 15.67 -9.16
CA GLY A 630 32.73 14.72 -10.25
C GLY A 630 33.39 15.32 -11.49
N ALA A 631 33.45 16.65 -11.61
CA ALA A 631 34.01 17.34 -12.76
C ALA A 631 35.12 18.33 -12.38
N PHE A 632 35.97 18.65 -13.34
CA PHE A 632 36.96 19.72 -13.24
C PHE A 632 37.22 20.33 -14.63
N ASP A 633 37.76 21.54 -14.67
CA ASP A 633 38.27 22.11 -15.92
C ASP A 633 39.63 21.47 -16.27
N PRO A 634 39.76 20.75 -17.40
CA PRO A 634 41.03 20.13 -17.79
C PRO A 634 42.16 21.12 -17.96
N GLU A 635 41.83 22.39 -18.26
CA GLU A 635 42.84 23.40 -18.49
C GLU A 635 43.47 23.90 -17.18
N SER A 636 42.62 24.34 -16.24
CA SER A 636 43.03 24.98 -14.97
C SER A 636 43.08 24.04 -13.77
N GLY A 637 42.46 22.86 -13.84
CA GLY A 637 42.30 21.94 -12.71
C GLY A 637 41.19 22.33 -11.73
N VAL A 638 40.46 23.41 -11.98
CA VAL A 638 39.42 23.88 -11.05
C VAL A 638 38.25 22.88 -11.01
N HIS A 639 37.97 22.33 -9.83
CA HIS A 639 36.84 21.42 -9.61
C HIS A 639 35.49 22.11 -9.78
N SER A 640 34.51 21.40 -10.34
CA SER A 640 33.15 21.89 -10.59
C SER A 640 32.12 20.76 -10.50
N GLY A 641 30.84 21.13 -10.49
CA GLY A 641 29.72 20.18 -10.37
C GLY A 641 29.42 19.75 -8.93
N SER A 642 28.39 18.91 -8.80
CA SER A 642 27.93 18.31 -7.56
C SER A 642 28.63 16.96 -7.31
N ALA A 643 28.45 16.45 -6.09
CA ALA A 643 28.77 15.06 -5.80
C ALA A 643 27.93 14.11 -6.66
N ASP A 644 28.59 13.11 -7.24
CA ASP A 644 27.94 11.99 -7.92
C ASP A 644 28.48 10.67 -7.35
N PRO A 645 27.66 9.60 -7.31
CA PRO A 645 28.02 8.36 -6.64
C PRO A 645 29.14 7.57 -7.34
N TYR A 646 29.34 7.76 -8.65
CA TYR A 646 30.37 7.03 -9.39
C TYR A 646 31.74 7.63 -9.08
N SER A 647 31.92 8.93 -9.35
CA SER A 647 33.19 9.61 -9.12
C SER A 647 33.58 9.61 -7.64
N SER A 648 32.61 9.74 -6.74
CA SER A 648 32.87 9.72 -5.29
C SER A 648 33.33 8.34 -4.82
N GLY A 649 32.72 7.27 -5.35
CA GLY A 649 33.14 5.91 -5.07
C GLY A 649 34.55 5.60 -5.56
N GLU A 650 34.86 5.96 -6.81
CA GLU A 650 36.19 5.77 -7.42
C GLU A 650 37.27 6.53 -6.64
N ALA A 651 36.98 7.78 -6.27
CA ALA A 651 37.85 8.62 -5.45
C ALA A 651 38.11 7.99 -4.07
N LEU A 652 37.05 7.55 -3.38
CA LEU A 652 37.17 6.92 -2.07
C LEU A 652 38.00 5.63 -2.15
N LEU A 653 37.82 4.81 -3.19
CA LEU A 653 38.58 3.59 -3.40
C LEU A 653 40.08 3.85 -3.60
N LEU A 654 40.42 4.82 -4.46
CA LEU A 654 41.81 5.23 -4.67
C LEU A 654 42.46 5.65 -3.34
N LEU A 655 41.79 6.51 -2.59
CA LEU A 655 42.34 7.08 -1.36
C LEU A 655 42.45 6.04 -0.25
N ALA A 656 41.45 5.16 -0.12
CA ALA A 656 41.49 4.04 0.83
C ALA A 656 42.69 3.12 0.54
N ARG A 657 42.81 2.65 -0.70
CA ARG A 657 43.86 1.70 -1.08
C ARG A 657 45.25 2.32 -1.04
N THR A 658 45.42 3.55 -1.50
CA THR A 658 46.73 4.22 -1.40
C THR A 658 47.12 4.50 0.04
N GLY A 659 46.18 4.89 0.91
CA GLY A 659 46.43 5.07 2.33
C GLY A 659 46.91 3.78 3.01
N LEU A 660 46.25 2.66 2.70
CA LEU A 660 46.56 1.34 3.25
C LEU A 660 47.85 0.74 2.67
N GLU A 661 47.98 0.67 1.34
CA GLU A 661 49.07 -0.04 0.66
C GLU A 661 50.39 0.75 0.67
N LEU A 662 50.35 2.08 0.69
CA LEU A 662 51.56 2.92 0.76
C LEU A 662 51.92 3.35 2.19
N GLY A 663 51.08 3.00 3.18
CA GLY A 663 51.32 3.33 4.58
C GLY A 663 51.25 4.82 4.88
N VAL A 664 50.15 5.47 4.52
CA VAL A 664 49.89 6.90 4.77
C VAL A 664 48.73 7.04 5.77
N PRO A 665 48.99 6.98 7.10
CA PRO A 665 47.95 6.88 8.13
C PRO A 665 46.95 8.02 8.10
N ASP A 666 47.44 9.25 7.90
CA ASP A 666 46.59 10.45 7.87
C ASP A 666 45.53 10.39 6.78
N ARG A 667 45.85 9.76 5.63
CA ARG A 667 44.90 9.55 4.55
C ARG A 667 43.84 8.53 4.97
N VAL A 668 44.23 7.44 5.63
CA VAL A 668 43.29 6.42 6.13
C VAL A 668 42.31 7.05 7.13
N THR A 669 42.79 7.90 8.04
CA THR A 669 41.94 8.61 8.99
C THR A 669 40.91 9.52 8.29
N ARG A 670 41.32 10.28 7.28
CA ARG A 670 40.39 11.10 6.48
C ARG A 670 39.36 10.25 5.75
N VAL A 671 39.81 9.18 5.10
CA VAL A 671 38.96 8.26 4.34
C VAL A 671 37.91 7.60 5.23
N LEU A 672 38.22 7.25 6.48
CA LEU A 672 37.23 6.69 7.41
C LEU A 672 36.09 7.68 7.69
N GLY A 673 36.42 8.95 7.93
CA GLY A 673 35.40 10.00 8.11
C GLY A 673 34.59 10.22 6.84
N TRP A 674 35.26 10.29 5.68
CA TRP A 674 34.60 10.48 4.40
C TRP A 674 33.72 9.29 3.99
N ALA A 675 34.12 8.06 4.33
CA ALA A 675 33.32 6.87 4.09
C ALA A 675 32.02 6.88 4.90
N GLU A 676 32.02 7.43 6.12
CA GLU A 676 30.79 7.61 6.92
C GLU A 676 29.86 8.65 6.30
N GLU A 677 30.39 9.80 5.91
CA GLU A 677 29.64 10.85 5.23
C GLU A 677 29.05 10.35 3.90
N ASP A 678 29.83 9.58 3.14
CA ASP A 678 29.40 9.03 1.85
C ASP A 678 28.42 7.86 2.02
N TYR A 679 28.56 7.06 3.09
CA TYR A 679 27.55 6.06 3.46
C TYR A 679 26.22 6.73 3.76
N ASP A 680 26.20 7.80 4.56
CA ASP A 680 24.98 8.53 4.85
C ASP A 680 24.36 9.13 3.58
N MET A 681 25.18 9.78 2.75
CA MET A 681 24.75 10.47 1.52
C MET A 681 24.25 9.51 0.42
N PHE A 682 25.00 8.46 0.12
CA PHE A 682 24.72 7.60 -1.04
C PHE A 682 24.03 6.28 -0.69
N VAL A 683 23.93 5.92 0.60
CA VAL A 683 23.38 4.63 1.01
C VAL A 683 22.25 4.78 2.01
N ALA A 684 22.49 5.32 3.20
CA ALA A 684 21.50 5.37 4.27
C ALA A 684 20.30 6.26 3.89
N LYS A 685 20.56 7.52 3.46
CA LYS A 685 19.49 8.43 3.05
C LYS A 685 18.73 7.95 1.81
N PRO A 686 19.39 7.51 0.72
CA PRO A 686 18.64 7.02 -0.44
C PRO A 686 17.84 5.75 -0.15
N LEU A 687 18.38 4.78 0.60
CA LEU A 687 17.65 3.56 0.97
C LEU A 687 16.47 3.83 1.92
N ALA A 688 16.54 4.90 2.71
CA ALA A 688 15.41 5.36 3.51
C ALA A 688 14.31 6.02 2.65
N ALA A 689 14.68 6.60 1.50
CA ALA A 689 13.75 7.30 0.60
C ALA A 689 13.04 6.33 -0.36
N GLU A 690 13.74 5.35 -0.93
CA GLU A 690 13.15 4.35 -1.82
C GLU A 690 13.88 2.99 -1.75
N PRO A 691 13.21 1.86 -2.08
CA PRO A 691 13.81 0.54 -1.94
C PRO A 691 14.97 0.24 -2.91
N ASP A 692 14.95 0.74 -4.15
CA ASP A 692 15.99 0.49 -5.18
C ASP A 692 16.61 1.79 -5.73
N PRO A 693 17.32 2.60 -4.91
CA PRO A 693 17.78 3.92 -5.33
C PRO A 693 18.89 3.86 -6.37
N ALA A 694 18.80 4.72 -7.38
CA ALA A 694 19.84 4.86 -8.40
C ALA A 694 21.18 5.33 -7.80
N LEU A 695 21.15 6.16 -6.75
CA LEU A 695 22.34 6.64 -6.03
C LEU A 695 23.08 5.50 -5.33
N THR A 696 22.37 4.68 -4.54
CA THR A 696 22.93 3.51 -3.86
C THR A 696 23.51 2.52 -4.86
N LYS A 697 22.79 2.27 -5.97
CA LYS A 697 23.26 1.42 -7.05
C LYS A 697 24.56 1.94 -7.68
N GLY A 698 24.62 3.24 -7.97
CA GLY A 698 25.79 3.86 -8.59
C GLY A 698 27.02 3.86 -7.68
N TYR A 699 26.82 3.90 -6.37
CA TYR A 699 27.90 3.93 -5.38
C TYR A 699 28.41 2.52 -5.02
N PHE A 700 27.54 1.50 -5.06
CA PHE A 700 27.78 0.15 -4.55
C PHE A 700 29.11 -0.49 -4.96
N GLN A 701 29.44 -0.50 -6.25
CA GLN A 701 30.64 -1.19 -6.77
C GLN A 701 31.89 -0.73 -6.02
N TRP A 702 32.09 0.59 -6.01
CA TRP A 702 33.29 1.22 -5.49
C TRP A 702 33.30 1.29 -3.96
N SER A 703 32.14 1.55 -3.35
CA SER A 703 31.99 1.58 -1.90
C SER A 703 32.24 0.21 -1.29
N ALA A 704 31.71 -0.86 -1.88
CA ALA A 704 31.92 -2.23 -1.43
C ALA A 704 33.41 -2.60 -1.44
N MET A 705 34.13 -2.28 -2.52
CA MET A 705 35.57 -2.51 -2.59
C MET A 705 36.36 -1.68 -1.56
N SER A 706 35.95 -0.44 -1.33
CA SER A 706 36.59 0.46 -0.35
C SER A 706 36.40 -0.05 1.08
N TRP A 707 35.16 -0.41 1.44
CA TRP A 707 34.81 -0.92 2.75
C TRP A 707 35.45 -2.28 3.02
N PHE A 708 35.54 -3.14 2.02
CA PHE A 708 36.28 -4.39 2.13
C PHE A 708 37.77 -4.13 2.44
N ALA A 709 38.42 -3.22 1.70
CA ALA A 709 39.83 -2.89 1.96
C ALA A 709 40.06 -2.34 3.37
N LEU A 710 39.17 -1.46 3.87
CA LEU A 710 39.23 -0.92 5.22
C LEU A 710 39.01 -2.00 6.28
N ALA A 711 37.99 -2.83 6.10
CA ALA A 711 37.63 -3.90 7.03
C ALA A 711 38.73 -4.98 7.10
N ASP A 712 39.28 -5.39 5.95
CA ASP A 712 40.37 -6.38 5.86
C ASP A 712 41.66 -5.89 6.51
N ALA A 713 41.91 -4.57 6.45
CA ALA A 713 43.01 -3.94 7.15
C ALA A 713 42.75 -3.68 8.65
N GLY A 714 41.59 -4.09 9.18
CA GLY A 714 41.25 -4.01 10.61
C GLY A 714 40.71 -2.65 11.07
N PHE A 715 40.34 -1.75 10.16
CA PHE A 715 39.75 -0.47 10.51
C PHE A 715 38.23 -0.61 10.63
N ALA A 716 37.70 -0.50 11.84
CA ALA A 716 36.27 -0.68 12.14
C ALA A 716 35.62 -1.89 11.40
N PRO A 717 36.21 -3.09 11.49
CA PRO A 717 35.84 -4.24 10.66
C PRO A 717 34.37 -4.64 10.84
N GLU A 718 33.83 -4.50 12.06
CA GLU A 718 32.42 -4.77 12.35
C GLU A 718 31.47 -3.80 11.64
N VAL A 719 31.88 -2.54 11.44
CA VAL A 719 31.05 -1.52 10.80
C VAL A 719 31.08 -1.70 9.29
N TRP A 720 32.28 -1.68 8.71
CA TRP A 720 32.45 -1.74 7.26
C TRP A 720 32.16 -3.13 6.69
N GLY A 721 32.48 -4.19 7.44
CA GLY A 721 32.16 -5.56 7.09
C GLY A 721 30.65 -5.83 7.07
N ARG A 722 29.92 -5.37 8.10
CA ARG A 722 28.46 -5.46 8.12
C ARG A 722 27.83 -4.67 6.98
N ARG A 723 28.24 -3.41 6.78
CA ARG A 723 27.70 -2.55 5.70
C ARG A 723 27.97 -3.14 4.31
N LEU A 724 29.15 -3.71 4.09
CA LEU A 724 29.50 -4.43 2.88
C LEU A 724 28.52 -5.59 2.60
N VAL A 725 28.28 -6.44 3.60
CA VAL A 725 27.37 -7.59 3.47
C VAL A 725 25.92 -7.13 3.26
N GLU A 726 25.43 -6.18 4.06
CA GLU A 726 24.08 -5.62 3.94
C GLU A 726 23.84 -5.02 2.55
N GLN A 727 24.79 -4.23 2.04
CA GLN A 727 24.67 -3.60 0.73
C GLN A 727 24.76 -4.64 -0.41
N ALA A 728 25.58 -5.70 -0.25
CA ALA A 728 25.63 -6.79 -1.21
C ALA A 728 24.33 -7.60 -1.24
N LEU A 729 23.75 -7.91 -0.08
CA LEU A 729 22.44 -8.56 0.01
C LEU A 729 21.34 -7.68 -0.60
N TRP A 730 21.38 -6.36 -0.38
CA TRP A 730 20.48 -5.42 -1.05
C TRP A 730 20.65 -5.45 -2.58
N MET A 731 21.88 -5.47 -3.08
CA MET A 731 22.19 -5.60 -4.52
C MET A 731 21.68 -6.94 -5.09
N VAL A 732 21.64 -8.01 -4.30
CA VAL A 732 21.09 -9.30 -4.71
C VAL A 732 19.56 -9.30 -4.67
N ASP A 733 18.95 -8.87 -3.56
CA ASP A 733 17.55 -9.12 -3.25
C ASP A 733 16.61 -8.05 -3.79
N VAL A 734 17.03 -6.80 -3.67
CA VAL A 734 16.24 -5.65 -4.04
C VAL A 734 16.59 -5.19 -5.44
N HIS A 735 17.89 -5.05 -5.73
CA HIS A 735 18.32 -4.74 -7.09
C HIS A 735 18.21 -5.94 -8.05
N ARG A 736 17.99 -7.16 -7.54
CA ARG A 736 17.70 -8.40 -8.31
C ARG A 736 18.73 -8.71 -9.40
N THR A 737 20.01 -8.64 -9.05
CA THR A 737 21.16 -8.75 -9.98
C THR A 737 21.03 -9.90 -11.00
N LEU A 738 20.62 -11.10 -10.60
CA LEU A 738 20.50 -12.26 -11.50
C LEU A 738 19.44 -12.09 -12.62
N THR A 739 18.36 -11.36 -12.32
CA THR A 739 17.22 -11.19 -13.24
C THR A 739 17.40 -10.04 -14.23
N ARG A 740 18.45 -9.21 -14.07
CA ARG A 740 18.70 -8.08 -14.96
C ARG A 740 19.02 -8.57 -16.37
N THR A 741 18.47 -7.88 -17.36
CA THR A 741 18.62 -8.24 -18.78
C THR A 741 19.92 -7.72 -19.39
N ARG A 742 20.54 -6.72 -18.78
CA ARG A 742 21.86 -6.18 -19.17
C ARG A 742 22.98 -6.76 -18.31
N ASN A 743 24.21 -6.56 -18.75
CA ASN A 743 25.41 -7.03 -18.08
C ASN A 743 25.53 -6.33 -16.70
N THR A 744 25.78 -7.13 -15.66
CA THR A 744 25.91 -6.66 -14.28
C THR A 744 27.30 -6.95 -13.70
N GLY A 745 28.34 -6.96 -14.54
CA GLY A 745 29.72 -7.23 -14.13
C GLY A 745 30.16 -6.36 -12.95
N TYR A 746 29.82 -5.07 -12.98
CA TYR A 746 30.10 -4.11 -11.92
C TYR A 746 29.55 -4.53 -10.55
N ALA A 747 28.43 -5.27 -10.50
CA ALA A 747 27.84 -5.71 -9.24
C ALA A 747 28.68 -6.84 -8.61
N TYR A 748 29.29 -7.70 -9.42
CA TYR A 748 30.10 -8.80 -8.93
C TYR A 748 31.45 -8.34 -8.36
N GLU A 749 31.93 -7.15 -8.75
CA GLU A 749 33.09 -6.50 -8.13
C GLU A 749 32.86 -6.13 -6.66
N GLY A 750 31.60 -5.92 -6.24
CA GLY A 750 31.23 -5.70 -4.83
C GLY A 750 30.70 -6.96 -4.13
N ILE A 751 30.00 -7.85 -4.84
CA ILE A 751 29.44 -9.09 -4.27
C ILE A 751 30.54 -10.11 -3.91
N VAL A 752 31.60 -10.23 -4.72
CA VAL A 752 32.70 -11.18 -4.45
C VAL A 752 33.46 -10.80 -3.16
N PRO A 753 33.86 -9.54 -2.92
CA PRO A 753 34.42 -9.12 -1.63
C PRO A 753 33.48 -9.36 -0.43
N ALA A 754 32.18 -9.10 -0.58
CA ALA A 754 31.20 -9.36 0.47
C ALA A 754 31.08 -10.86 0.81
N TRP A 755 31.15 -11.72 -0.19
CA TRP A 755 31.24 -13.16 -0.01
C TRP A 755 32.49 -13.56 0.78
N GLU A 756 33.65 -13.04 0.39
CA GLU A 756 34.91 -13.36 1.06
C GLU A 756 34.91 -12.89 2.50
N TRP A 757 34.33 -11.70 2.77
CA TRP A 757 34.15 -11.20 4.13
C TRP A 757 33.28 -12.14 4.97
N ALA A 758 32.08 -12.48 4.48
CA ALA A 758 31.17 -13.40 5.17
C ALA A 758 31.83 -14.76 5.47
N ARG A 759 32.61 -15.29 4.51
CA ARG A 759 33.37 -16.53 4.68
C ARG A 759 34.45 -16.41 5.76
N ARG A 760 35.21 -15.31 5.80
CA ARG A 760 36.27 -15.07 6.80
C ARG A 760 35.70 -14.86 8.20
N THR A 761 34.51 -14.26 8.32
CA THR A 761 33.87 -13.97 9.61
C THR A 761 32.95 -15.09 10.12
N GLY A 762 32.86 -16.21 9.39
CA GLY A 762 32.05 -17.37 9.80
C GLY A 762 30.54 -17.22 9.60
N ASP A 763 30.10 -16.32 8.73
CA ASP A 763 28.70 -16.23 8.28
C ASP A 763 28.47 -17.17 7.08
N ASP A 764 28.45 -18.47 7.37
CA ASP A 764 28.42 -19.52 6.35
C ASP A 764 27.15 -19.50 5.50
N ASP A 765 26.01 -19.05 6.05
CA ASP A 765 24.73 -18.99 5.33
C ASP A 765 24.75 -17.87 4.30
N THR A 766 25.20 -16.68 4.69
CA THR A 766 25.40 -15.56 3.77
C THR A 766 26.46 -15.90 2.74
N ALA A 767 27.58 -16.51 3.15
CA ALA A 767 28.64 -16.94 2.23
C ALA A 767 28.11 -17.95 1.19
N ARG A 768 27.38 -19.00 1.59
CA ARG A 768 26.78 -19.96 0.64
C ARG A 768 25.80 -19.29 -0.32
N ARG A 769 25.03 -18.31 0.16
CA ARG A 769 24.06 -17.57 -0.64
C ARG A 769 24.74 -16.69 -1.68
N LEU A 770 25.68 -15.84 -1.26
CA LEU A 770 26.43 -14.97 -2.15
C LEU A 770 27.25 -15.80 -3.16
N ALA A 771 27.82 -16.93 -2.74
CA ALA A 771 28.50 -17.87 -3.64
C ALA A 771 27.57 -18.33 -4.78
N CYS A 772 26.35 -18.81 -4.48
CA CYS A 772 25.47 -19.28 -5.56
C CYS A 772 25.02 -18.14 -6.50
N VAL A 773 24.90 -16.90 -6.00
CA VAL A 773 24.65 -15.71 -6.84
C VAL A 773 25.84 -15.41 -7.76
N ILE A 774 27.06 -15.50 -7.24
CA ILE A 774 28.29 -15.29 -8.02
C ILE A 774 28.41 -16.36 -9.11
N HIS A 775 28.23 -17.65 -8.77
CA HIS A 775 28.31 -18.73 -9.76
C HIS A 775 27.27 -18.59 -10.88
N GLN A 776 26.00 -18.33 -10.55
CA GLN A 776 24.96 -18.18 -11.57
C GLN A 776 25.19 -16.93 -12.43
N GLY A 777 25.53 -15.83 -11.76
CA GLY A 777 25.77 -14.54 -12.36
C GLY A 777 26.91 -14.52 -13.36
N LEU A 778 28.12 -14.81 -12.87
CA LEU A 778 29.31 -14.81 -13.70
C LEU A 778 29.25 -15.88 -14.78
N ARG A 779 28.62 -17.04 -14.54
CA ARG A 779 28.40 -18.06 -15.59
C ARG A 779 27.51 -17.53 -16.72
N LYS A 780 26.42 -16.82 -16.38
CA LYS A 780 25.57 -16.13 -17.36
C LYS A 780 26.38 -15.08 -18.14
N LEU A 781 27.17 -14.27 -17.46
CA LEU A 781 27.97 -13.23 -18.10
C LEU A 781 29.08 -13.81 -19.01
N CYS A 782 29.74 -14.91 -18.61
CA CYS A 782 30.64 -15.68 -19.47
C CYS A 782 29.93 -16.25 -20.71
N SER A 783 28.63 -16.55 -20.64
CA SER A 783 27.87 -16.98 -21.83
C SER A 783 27.62 -15.86 -22.84
N TRP A 784 27.86 -14.59 -22.47
CA TRP A 784 27.75 -13.43 -23.36
C TRP A 784 29.10 -12.91 -23.83
N GLN A 785 30.19 -13.58 -23.47
CA GLN A 785 31.54 -13.25 -23.90
C GLN A 785 31.87 -13.98 -25.21
N LEU A 786 32.28 -13.21 -26.23
CA LEU A 786 32.60 -13.75 -27.55
C LEU A 786 33.79 -14.71 -27.46
N GLY A 787 33.69 -15.87 -28.11
CA GLY A 787 34.71 -16.92 -28.06
C GLY A 787 34.78 -17.76 -26.77
N HIS A 788 33.98 -17.45 -25.74
CA HIS A 788 34.00 -18.20 -24.48
C HIS A 788 33.40 -19.62 -24.63
N PRO A 789 33.94 -20.67 -23.96
CA PRO A 789 33.38 -22.03 -24.04
C PRO A 789 31.88 -22.12 -23.68
N LEU A 790 31.47 -21.35 -22.66
CA LEU A 790 30.07 -21.23 -22.22
C LEU A 790 29.17 -20.40 -23.15
N ALA A 791 29.72 -19.67 -24.11
CA ALA A 791 28.93 -18.84 -25.02
C ALA A 791 28.20 -19.71 -26.07
N PRO A 792 27.03 -19.29 -26.57
CA PRO A 792 26.34 -20.01 -27.64
C PRO A 792 27.18 -20.05 -28.92
N ALA A 793 26.87 -21.00 -29.81
CA ALA A 793 27.64 -21.25 -31.03
C ALA A 793 27.83 -19.99 -31.89
N THR A 794 26.84 -19.08 -31.92
CA THR A 794 26.91 -17.81 -32.65
C THR A 794 28.01 -16.88 -32.12
N LEU A 795 28.16 -16.76 -30.80
CA LEU A 795 29.19 -15.93 -30.19
C LEU A 795 30.57 -16.60 -30.18
N ARG A 796 30.61 -17.94 -30.19
CA ARG A 796 31.86 -18.69 -30.39
C ARG A 796 32.39 -18.61 -31.82
N ALA A 797 31.52 -18.38 -32.80
CA ALA A 797 31.86 -18.22 -34.21
C ALA A 797 32.02 -16.74 -34.62
N ALA A 798 32.06 -15.81 -33.66
CA ALA A 798 32.32 -14.41 -33.96
C ALA A 798 33.72 -14.23 -34.59
N PRO A 799 33.98 -13.14 -35.33
CA PRO A 799 35.32 -12.88 -35.86
C PRO A 799 36.37 -12.85 -34.74
N GLU A 800 37.50 -13.53 -34.95
CA GLU A 800 38.54 -13.71 -33.91
C GLU A 800 39.04 -12.40 -33.30
N ARG A 801 39.05 -11.31 -34.08
CA ARG A 801 39.44 -9.97 -33.59
C ARG A 801 38.56 -9.43 -32.45
N PHE A 802 37.35 -9.95 -32.29
CA PHE A 802 36.40 -9.56 -31.24
C PHE A 802 36.29 -10.60 -30.12
N HIS A 803 37.03 -11.71 -30.19
CA HIS A 803 37.02 -12.73 -29.14
C HIS A 803 37.48 -12.13 -27.80
N GLY A 804 36.66 -12.36 -26.78
CA GLY A 804 36.86 -11.86 -25.43
C GLY A 804 36.08 -10.60 -25.07
N ALA A 805 35.58 -9.88 -26.06
CA ALA A 805 34.61 -8.82 -25.82
C ALA A 805 33.31 -9.38 -25.25
N VAL A 806 32.62 -8.57 -24.47
CA VAL A 806 31.40 -8.96 -23.77
C VAL A 806 30.23 -8.13 -24.25
N GLN A 807 29.11 -8.78 -24.58
CA GLN A 807 27.88 -8.07 -24.90
C GLN A 807 27.23 -7.47 -23.66
N ASN A 808 26.73 -6.23 -23.79
CA ASN A 808 25.94 -5.60 -22.73
C ASN A 808 24.57 -6.23 -22.56
N HIS A 809 24.01 -6.80 -23.62
CA HIS A 809 22.75 -7.56 -23.61
C HIS A 809 22.87 -8.72 -24.60
N ARG A 810 22.19 -9.85 -24.32
CA ARG A 810 22.27 -11.10 -25.11
C ARG A 810 22.05 -10.98 -26.63
N SER A 811 21.50 -9.85 -27.10
CA SER A 811 21.14 -9.60 -28.50
C SER A 811 21.72 -8.30 -29.04
N GLU A 812 22.57 -7.61 -28.26
CA GLU A 812 23.12 -6.31 -28.63
C GLU A 812 24.50 -6.51 -29.27
N PRO A 813 24.68 -6.09 -30.54
CA PRO A 813 25.94 -6.26 -31.26
C PRO A 813 27.00 -5.21 -30.86
N ALA A 814 26.63 -4.14 -30.18
CA ALA A 814 27.57 -3.15 -29.67
C ALA A 814 28.41 -3.73 -28.51
N LEU A 815 29.73 -3.62 -28.62
CA LEU A 815 30.72 -4.04 -27.63
C LEU A 815 31.40 -2.80 -27.06
N ARG A 816 31.07 -2.45 -25.82
CA ARG A 816 31.72 -1.35 -25.10
C ARG A 816 32.86 -1.87 -24.25
N ILE A 817 33.93 -1.09 -24.18
CA ILE A 817 35.15 -1.48 -23.47
C ILE A 817 34.93 -1.66 -21.95
N ASP A 818 34.09 -0.81 -21.35
CA ASP A 818 33.76 -0.85 -19.92
C ASP A 818 33.04 -2.14 -19.52
N VAL A 819 32.13 -2.64 -20.36
CA VAL A 819 31.40 -3.90 -20.12
C VAL A 819 32.36 -5.09 -20.02
N THR A 820 33.35 -5.13 -20.90
CA THR A 820 34.39 -6.19 -20.87
C THR A 820 35.29 -6.03 -19.66
N GLN A 821 35.68 -4.79 -19.35
CA GLN A 821 36.54 -4.48 -18.20
C GLN A 821 35.89 -4.85 -16.85
N HIS A 822 34.63 -4.51 -16.62
CA HIS A 822 33.93 -4.82 -15.37
C HIS A 822 33.79 -6.34 -15.15
N GLN A 823 33.38 -7.07 -16.19
CA GLN A 823 33.28 -8.53 -16.10
C GLN A 823 34.66 -9.18 -15.87
N LEU A 824 35.70 -8.70 -16.54
CA LEU A 824 37.06 -9.17 -16.34
C LEU A 824 37.51 -8.98 -14.88
N HIS A 825 37.25 -7.80 -14.31
CA HIS A 825 37.63 -7.51 -12.93
C HIS A 825 36.90 -8.42 -11.94
N ALA A 826 35.59 -8.62 -12.11
CA ALA A 826 34.83 -9.56 -11.29
C ALA A 826 35.37 -11.00 -11.36
N LEU A 827 35.81 -11.45 -12.54
CA LEU A 827 36.44 -12.76 -12.70
C LEU A 827 37.82 -12.85 -12.03
N ILE A 828 38.63 -11.79 -12.09
CA ILE A 828 39.91 -11.71 -11.35
C ILE A 828 39.67 -11.82 -9.85
N LEU A 829 38.68 -11.10 -9.31
CA LEU A 829 38.31 -11.20 -7.89
C LEU A 829 37.81 -12.62 -7.55
N ALA A 830 36.95 -13.20 -8.38
CA ALA A 830 36.45 -14.55 -8.18
C ALA A 830 37.59 -15.60 -8.18
N ARG A 831 38.57 -15.46 -9.07
CA ARG A 831 39.78 -16.30 -9.10
C ARG A 831 40.63 -16.11 -7.86
N ARG A 832 40.87 -14.86 -7.46
CA ARG A 832 41.74 -14.49 -6.32
C ARG A 832 41.23 -15.05 -5.00
N TYR A 833 39.91 -14.99 -4.77
CA TYR A 833 39.31 -15.48 -3.53
C TYR A 833 38.81 -16.93 -3.62
N GLY A 834 39.05 -17.63 -4.75
CA GLY A 834 38.79 -19.06 -4.87
C GLY A 834 37.31 -19.44 -4.95
N ILE A 835 36.49 -18.60 -5.61
CA ILE A 835 35.05 -18.86 -5.81
C ILE A 835 34.81 -20.20 -6.50
N ASP A 836 35.69 -20.64 -7.40
CA ASP A 836 35.60 -21.93 -8.08
C ASP A 836 35.52 -23.14 -7.13
N THR A 837 36.03 -22.97 -5.91
CA THR A 837 36.02 -24.00 -4.86
C THR A 837 35.02 -23.71 -3.74
N ALA A 838 34.28 -22.60 -3.84
CA ALA A 838 33.35 -22.17 -2.80
C ALA A 838 32.22 -23.18 -2.61
N GLU A 839 31.96 -23.54 -1.36
CA GLU A 839 30.73 -24.23 -1.04
C GLU A 839 29.55 -23.32 -1.34
N HIS A 840 28.73 -23.76 -2.28
CA HIS A 840 27.50 -23.08 -2.63
C HIS A 840 26.34 -24.05 -2.44
N SER A 841 25.22 -23.55 -1.94
CA SER A 841 24.00 -24.31 -1.60
C SER A 841 23.40 -25.13 -2.76
N CYS A 842 23.97 -24.99 -3.94
CA CYS A 842 23.57 -25.60 -5.19
C CYS A 842 24.17 -27.03 -5.42
N THR A 843 25.02 -27.59 -4.52
CA THR A 843 25.64 -28.95 -4.64
C THR A 843 25.41 -29.96 -3.51
N GLN A 844 24.82 -29.61 -2.36
CA GLN A 844 24.50 -30.62 -1.32
C GLN A 844 23.09 -31.21 -1.49
N LYS A 845 22.97 -32.54 -1.44
CA LYS A 845 21.69 -33.19 -1.12
C LYS A 845 21.31 -32.75 0.30
N PRO A 846 20.13 -32.14 0.52
CA PRO A 846 19.77 -31.65 1.84
C PRO A 846 19.50 -32.84 2.80
N VAL A 847 20.28 -32.94 3.87
CA VAL A 847 19.87 -33.56 5.14
C VAL A 847 18.82 -32.64 5.76
N PRO A 848 17.72 -33.17 6.33
CA PRO A 848 16.50 -32.41 6.54
C PRO A 848 16.66 -31.37 7.66
N VAL A 849 16.81 -30.12 7.26
CA VAL A 849 16.10 -28.99 7.88
C VAL A 849 14.99 -28.63 6.88
N SER A 850 13.81 -29.18 7.16
CA SER A 850 12.49 -28.91 6.56
C SER A 850 12.42 -28.07 5.27
N ALA A 851 12.85 -28.64 4.15
CA ALA A 851 12.43 -28.19 2.82
C ALA A 851 12.51 -29.37 1.84
N GLN A 852 11.41 -30.11 1.70
CA GLN A 852 11.30 -31.13 0.66
C GLN A 852 11.16 -30.45 -0.72
N LYS A 853 12.06 -30.81 -1.64
CA LYS A 853 11.98 -30.58 -3.09
C LYS A 853 10.64 -31.05 -3.67
N VAL A 854 10.10 -30.28 -4.60
CA VAL A 854 9.36 -30.80 -5.77
C VAL A 854 9.89 -30.10 -7.02
N THR A 855 10.70 -30.86 -7.76
CA THR A 855 10.82 -30.93 -9.22
C THR A 855 10.21 -29.80 -10.07
N GLY A 856 11.04 -29.25 -10.97
CA GLY A 856 10.65 -28.62 -12.23
C GLY A 856 9.35 -27.81 -12.20
N SER A 857 9.43 -26.52 -11.93
CA SER A 857 8.30 -25.62 -12.13
C SER A 857 8.79 -24.24 -12.54
N ALA A 858 7.94 -23.54 -13.28
CA ALA A 858 8.14 -22.25 -13.91
C ALA A 858 8.70 -21.18 -12.93
N GLU A 859 9.11 -20.01 -13.46
CA GLU A 859 9.27 -18.81 -12.62
C GLU A 859 8.18 -18.77 -11.55
N PRO A 860 8.53 -18.53 -10.28
CA PRO A 860 7.54 -18.50 -9.23
C PRO A 860 6.54 -17.47 -9.66
N THR A 861 5.34 -17.97 -9.94
CA THR A 861 4.29 -17.13 -10.48
C THR A 861 4.13 -15.96 -9.52
N LEU A 862 3.59 -14.83 -9.97
CA LEU A 862 3.26 -13.73 -9.06
C LEU A 862 2.51 -14.23 -7.80
N ALA A 863 1.75 -15.33 -7.91
CA ALA A 863 1.10 -16.00 -6.78
C ALA A 863 2.08 -16.61 -5.74
N GLU A 864 3.19 -17.21 -6.17
CA GLU A 864 4.23 -17.77 -5.29
C GLU A 864 5.02 -16.66 -4.58
N GLN A 865 5.38 -15.60 -5.30
CA GLN A 865 5.98 -14.40 -4.71
C GLN A 865 5.03 -13.73 -3.71
N ILE A 866 3.74 -13.66 -4.03
CA ILE A 866 2.71 -13.19 -3.09
C ILE A 866 2.64 -14.09 -1.85
N SER A 867 2.77 -15.42 -2.02
CA SER A 867 2.72 -16.37 -0.91
C SER A 867 3.91 -16.21 0.03
N GLU A 868 5.11 -16.01 -0.52
CA GLU A 868 6.32 -15.75 0.25
C GLU A 868 6.21 -14.44 1.05
N ILE A 869 5.83 -13.34 0.39
CA ILE A 869 5.59 -12.05 1.07
C ILE A 869 4.51 -12.19 2.14
N ARG A 870 3.45 -12.97 1.91
CA ARG A 870 2.43 -13.25 2.92
C ARG A 870 3.00 -14.03 4.10
N SER A 871 3.89 -14.99 3.87
CA SER A 871 4.55 -15.74 4.95
C SER A 871 5.44 -14.84 5.79
N MET A 872 6.32 -14.05 5.16
CA MET A 872 7.18 -13.10 5.86
C MET A 872 6.38 -12.10 6.68
N ARG A 873 5.29 -11.57 6.10
CA ARG A 873 4.36 -10.70 6.82
C ARG A 873 3.70 -11.42 7.98
N THR A 874 3.27 -12.67 7.82
CA THR A 874 2.66 -13.46 8.89
C THR A 874 3.63 -13.66 10.06
N ASP A 875 4.90 -13.95 9.76
CA ASP A 875 5.94 -14.13 10.77
C ASP A 875 6.27 -12.82 11.50
N TYR A 876 6.41 -11.72 10.75
CA TYR A 876 6.57 -10.39 11.31
C TYR A 876 5.38 -10.01 12.21
N ASP A 877 4.16 -10.12 11.69
CA ASP A 877 2.92 -9.81 12.40
C ASP A 877 2.81 -10.67 13.69
N ALA A 878 3.19 -11.95 13.65
CA ALA A 878 3.16 -12.86 14.79
C ALA A 878 4.21 -12.50 15.86
N ARG A 879 5.45 -12.22 15.44
CA ARG A 879 6.54 -11.80 16.34
C ARG A 879 6.20 -10.48 17.02
N LEU A 880 5.74 -9.48 16.25
CA LEU A 880 5.36 -8.18 16.77
C LEU A 880 4.15 -8.27 17.70
N LYS A 881 3.09 -9.01 17.34
CA LYS A 881 1.95 -9.27 18.23
C LYS A 881 2.37 -9.95 19.54
N SER A 882 3.29 -10.91 19.47
CA SER A 882 3.82 -11.60 20.66
C SER A 882 4.60 -10.62 21.55
N LEU A 883 5.45 -9.79 20.95
CA LEU A 883 6.26 -8.81 21.67
C LEU A 883 5.39 -7.71 22.31
N LEU A 884 4.40 -7.17 21.56
CA LEU A 884 3.40 -6.25 22.08
C LEU A 884 2.61 -6.87 23.23
N ARG A 885 2.15 -8.12 23.11
CA ARG A 885 1.38 -8.79 24.20
C ARG A 885 2.20 -8.94 25.48
N LYS A 886 3.49 -9.24 25.37
CA LYS A 886 4.38 -9.43 26.53
C LYS A 886 4.80 -8.11 27.15
N SER A 887 5.07 -7.10 26.32
CA SER A 887 5.68 -5.84 26.77
C SER A 887 4.63 -4.80 27.17
N LEU A 888 3.52 -4.74 26.45
CA LEU A 888 2.48 -3.71 26.60
C LEU A 888 1.48 -4.15 27.68
N THR A 889 1.92 -4.15 28.95
CA THR A 889 1.15 -4.57 30.12
C THR A 889 1.20 -3.54 31.25
N PRO A 890 0.17 -3.44 32.12
CA PRO A 890 0.18 -2.50 33.26
C PRO A 890 1.29 -2.79 34.28
N ARG A 891 1.79 -4.02 34.33
CA ARG A 891 2.94 -4.38 35.17
C ARG A 891 4.22 -3.81 34.58
N SER A 892 4.47 -4.01 33.28
CA SER A 892 5.67 -3.51 32.62
C SER A 892 5.82 -2.00 32.73
N ILE A 893 4.71 -1.24 32.65
CA ILE A 893 4.73 0.21 32.76
C ILE A 893 5.00 0.66 34.21
N ARG A 894 4.35 0.01 35.19
CA ARG A 894 4.57 0.33 36.62
C ARG A 894 5.98 0.02 37.11
N THR A 895 6.64 -1.00 36.56
CA THR A 895 7.97 -1.43 37.04
C THR A 895 9.13 -0.78 36.31
N GLY A 896 8.91 -0.15 35.14
CA GLY A 896 9.98 0.26 34.23
C GLY A 896 10.30 1.75 34.13
N GLY A 897 9.49 2.64 34.73
CA GLY A 897 9.76 4.08 34.70
C GLY A 897 9.71 4.72 33.31
N ALA A 898 10.38 5.87 33.14
CA ALA A 898 10.35 6.68 31.91
C ALA A 898 11.05 6.00 30.71
N ASP A 899 12.18 5.34 30.93
CA ASP A 899 12.94 4.67 29.87
C ASP A 899 12.11 3.53 29.24
N ARG A 900 11.37 2.79 30.06
CA ARG A 900 10.47 1.74 29.56
C ARG A 900 9.29 2.29 28.76
N LEU A 901 8.80 3.48 29.10
CA LEU A 901 7.75 4.15 28.32
C LEU A 901 8.26 4.55 26.94
N ALA A 902 9.52 5.00 26.82
CA ALA A 902 10.14 5.31 25.53
C ALA A 902 10.31 4.04 24.65
N GLU A 903 10.81 2.94 25.23
CA GLU A 903 10.91 1.65 24.53
C GLU A 903 9.53 1.13 24.06
N LEU A 904 8.49 1.32 24.88
CA LEU A 904 7.13 0.94 24.52
C LEU A 904 6.54 1.84 23.44
N ASP A 905 6.84 3.14 23.42
CA ASP A 905 6.43 4.04 22.33
C ASP A 905 7.09 3.64 21.01
N GLU A 906 8.39 3.31 21.04
CA GLU A 906 9.11 2.81 19.87
C GLU A 906 8.50 1.49 19.37
N LEU A 907 8.23 0.54 20.27
CA LEU A 907 7.58 -0.74 19.93
C LEU A 907 6.16 -0.54 19.34
N VAL A 908 5.39 0.40 19.89
CA VAL A 908 4.04 0.75 19.40
C VAL A 908 4.13 1.43 18.02
N SER A 909 5.19 2.19 17.76
CA SER A 909 5.39 2.87 16.48
C SER A 909 5.56 1.90 15.30
N LEU A 910 6.03 0.68 15.57
CA LEU A 910 6.15 -0.40 14.58
C LEU A 910 4.81 -1.10 14.27
N ALA A 911 3.77 -0.87 15.08
CA ALA A 911 2.53 -1.64 15.03
C ALA A 911 1.48 -1.04 14.07
N ASP A 912 1.11 -1.77 13.02
CA ASP A 912 -0.16 -1.54 12.30
C ASP A 912 -1.42 -1.83 13.17
N PRO A 913 -2.60 -1.28 12.80
CA PRO A 913 -3.87 -1.57 13.49
C PRO A 913 -4.19 -3.07 13.67
N ARG A 914 -3.72 -3.93 12.74
CA ARG A 914 -3.89 -5.39 12.80
C ARG A 914 -3.14 -6.08 13.95
N HIS A 915 -2.12 -5.43 14.51
CA HIS A 915 -1.28 -5.96 15.60
C HIS A 915 -1.82 -5.59 16.98
N LEU A 916 -2.60 -4.53 17.05
CA LEU A 916 -3.10 -3.96 18.29
C LEU A 916 -4.42 -4.63 18.67
N SER A 917 -4.54 -4.95 19.95
CA SER A 917 -5.80 -5.42 20.54
C SER A 917 -6.47 -4.27 21.28
N HIS A 918 -7.78 -4.38 21.53
CA HIS A 918 -8.52 -3.45 22.39
C HIS A 918 -7.79 -3.20 23.73
N TYR A 919 -7.28 -4.26 24.36
CA TYR A 919 -6.52 -4.13 25.61
C TYR A 919 -5.23 -3.33 25.44
N MET A 920 -4.49 -3.53 24.35
CA MET A 920 -3.28 -2.74 24.06
C MET A 920 -3.62 -1.28 23.79
N MET A 921 -4.69 -1.01 23.02
CA MET A 921 -5.15 0.35 22.75
C MET A 921 -5.51 1.10 24.03
N TRP A 922 -6.21 0.43 24.95
CA TRP A 922 -6.52 1.00 26.25
C TRP A 922 -5.27 1.41 27.04
N ILE A 923 -4.19 0.61 26.97
CA ILE A 923 -2.89 0.92 27.60
C ILE A 923 -2.20 2.06 26.87
N ILE A 924 -2.15 2.02 25.53
CA ILE A 924 -1.56 3.07 24.68
C ILE A 924 -2.16 4.43 25.03
N GLU A 925 -3.49 4.52 25.04
CA GLU A 925 -4.22 5.75 25.37
C GLU A 925 -3.99 6.25 26.81
N ARG A 926 -3.93 5.35 27.81
CA ARG A 926 -3.72 5.75 29.21
C ARG A 926 -2.32 6.29 29.50
N ASN A 927 -1.37 5.98 28.62
CA ASN A 927 0.03 6.32 28.78
C ASN A 927 0.54 7.27 27.69
N SER A 928 -0.38 7.84 26.90
CA SER A 928 -0.07 8.77 25.80
C SER A 928 0.93 8.21 24.77
N LEU A 929 0.97 6.88 24.60
CA LEU A 929 1.77 6.22 23.57
C LEU A 929 1.08 6.40 22.22
N SER A 930 1.82 6.27 21.12
CA SER A 930 1.21 6.48 19.81
C SER A 930 1.67 5.54 18.70
N SER A 931 0.72 4.87 18.05
CA SER A 931 1.02 4.19 16.79
C SER A 931 1.17 5.25 15.70
N ARG A 932 2.42 5.51 15.31
CA ARG A 932 2.74 6.49 14.26
C ARG A 932 2.08 6.14 12.92
N THR A 933 1.74 4.87 12.71
CA THR A 933 1.02 4.32 11.56
C THR A 933 -0.51 4.51 11.62
N GLY A 934 -1.08 4.87 12.77
CA GLY A 934 -2.54 4.95 12.96
C GLY A 934 -3.20 6.16 12.27
N LEU A 935 -2.48 7.26 12.13
CA LEU A 935 -2.90 8.48 11.44
C LEU A 935 -1.82 8.85 10.41
N SER A 936 -1.97 8.35 9.19
CA SER A 936 -1.03 8.56 8.08
C SER A 936 -1.73 9.25 6.91
N PHE A 937 -1.14 10.34 6.41
CA PHE A 937 -1.64 11.02 5.22
C PHE A 937 -1.53 10.13 3.98
N ALA A 938 -0.41 9.44 3.79
CA ALA A 938 -0.22 8.48 2.70
C ALA A 938 -1.29 7.38 2.71
N ALA A 939 -1.61 6.84 3.89
CA ALA A 939 -2.69 5.86 4.03
C ALA A 939 -4.06 6.45 3.62
N ARG A 940 -4.35 7.71 3.99
CA ARG A 940 -5.59 8.41 3.58
C ARG A 940 -5.62 8.66 2.06
N MET A 941 -4.50 9.03 1.44
CA MET A 941 -4.41 9.20 -0.02
C MET A 941 -4.66 7.89 -0.79
N ILE A 942 -4.11 6.79 -0.28
CA ILE A 942 -4.35 5.44 -0.83
C ILE A 942 -5.82 5.05 -0.65
N GLN A 943 -6.39 5.25 0.54
CA GLN A 943 -7.80 4.99 0.83
C GLN A 943 -8.73 5.76 -0.12
N GLN A 944 -8.47 7.04 -0.36
CA GLN A 944 -9.24 7.85 -1.30
C GLN A 944 -9.12 7.35 -2.75
N SER A 945 -7.93 6.89 -3.14
CA SER A 945 -7.70 6.29 -4.45
C SER A 945 -8.47 4.97 -4.60
N GLU A 946 -8.48 4.11 -3.58
CA GLU A 946 -9.28 2.87 -3.57
C GLU A 946 -10.79 3.16 -3.58
N ALA A 947 -11.26 4.15 -2.83
CA ALA A 947 -12.67 4.58 -2.84
C ALA A 947 -13.13 4.99 -4.25
N ARG A 948 -12.27 5.65 -5.05
CA ARG A 948 -12.57 5.96 -6.46
C ARG A 948 -12.70 4.72 -7.34
N LEU A 949 -11.92 3.67 -7.07
CA LEU A 949 -12.07 2.38 -7.77
C LEU A 949 -13.42 1.72 -7.46
N LEU A 950 -14.02 2.04 -6.30
CA LEU A 950 -15.36 1.61 -5.90
C LEU A 950 -16.47 2.50 -6.45
N GLY A 951 -16.14 3.54 -7.23
CA GLY A 951 -17.12 4.48 -7.76
C GLY A 951 -17.64 5.50 -6.76
N VAL A 952 -17.01 5.63 -5.58
CA VAL A 952 -17.34 6.68 -4.61
C VAL A 952 -16.94 8.02 -5.21
N PRO A 953 -17.89 8.96 -5.42
CA PRO A 953 -17.58 10.28 -5.95
C PRO A 953 -16.67 11.05 -4.98
N GLN A 954 -15.66 11.73 -5.51
CA GLN A 954 -14.72 12.50 -4.70
C GLN A 954 -14.80 13.99 -5.09
N PRO A 955 -15.24 14.87 -4.18
CA PRO A 955 -15.49 16.28 -4.50
C PRO A 955 -14.31 17.01 -5.14
N THR A 956 -13.09 16.78 -4.64
CA THR A 956 -11.88 17.47 -5.12
C THR A 956 -11.46 17.07 -6.52
N TRP A 957 -11.76 15.84 -6.93
CA TRP A 957 -11.47 15.36 -8.29
C TRP A 957 -12.40 15.95 -9.35
N LEU A 958 -13.55 16.51 -8.95
CA LEU A 958 -14.39 17.29 -9.86
C LEU A 958 -13.74 18.63 -10.19
N LEU A 959 -13.04 19.22 -9.23
CA LEU A 959 -12.37 20.52 -9.36
C LEU A 959 -10.98 20.45 -10.00
N ASP A 960 -10.37 19.26 -10.06
CA ASP A 960 -9.13 18.96 -10.79
C ASP A 960 -9.26 19.28 -12.30
N ARG A 961 -10.48 19.16 -12.83
CA ARG A 961 -10.80 19.66 -14.16
C ARG A 961 -10.79 21.18 -14.16
N LYS A 962 -9.82 21.76 -14.87
CA LYS A 962 -9.57 23.20 -14.92
C LYS A 962 -10.80 24.05 -15.28
N ASP A 963 -11.63 23.58 -16.21
CA ASP A 963 -12.86 24.29 -16.59
C ASP A 963 -13.89 24.35 -15.45
N VAL A 964 -14.03 23.26 -14.70
CA VAL A 964 -14.92 23.15 -13.54
C VAL A 964 -14.35 23.96 -12.36
N GLY A 965 -13.05 23.83 -12.11
CA GLY A 965 -12.34 24.59 -11.07
C GLY A 965 -12.42 26.10 -11.27
N TYR A 966 -12.29 26.59 -12.52
CA TYR A 966 -12.44 28.00 -12.85
C TYR A 966 -13.86 28.51 -12.63
N ARG A 967 -14.89 27.76 -13.07
CA ARG A 967 -16.29 28.13 -12.77
C ARG A 967 -16.58 28.17 -11.27
N PHE A 968 -15.99 27.26 -10.48
CA PHE A 968 -16.12 27.27 -9.03
C PHE A 968 -15.48 28.52 -8.40
N ILE A 969 -14.25 28.85 -8.79
CA ILE A 969 -13.48 30.00 -8.30
C ILE A 969 -14.12 31.34 -8.72
N ASP A 970 -14.67 31.43 -9.93
CA ASP A 970 -15.37 32.62 -10.42
C ASP A 970 -16.60 32.93 -9.55
N ARG A 971 -17.32 31.91 -9.05
CA ARG A 971 -18.44 32.09 -8.10
C ARG A 971 -18.00 32.60 -6.73
N LEU A 972 -16.80 32.22 -6.30
CA LEU A 972 -16.18 32.74 -5.09
C LEU A 972 -15.58 34.14 -5.28
N LYS A 973 -15.65 34.69 -6.51
CA LYS A 973 -15.10 36.00 -6.89
C LYS A 973 -13.59 36.09 -6.63
N VAL A 974 -12.89 34.95 -6.73
CA VAL A 974 -11.43 34.89 -6.59
C VAL A 974 -10.80 35.05 -7.97
N ARG A 975 -9.76 35.89 -8.06
CA ARG A 975 -9.07 36.16 -9.33
C ARG A 975 -8.35 34.90 -9.81
N ARG A 976 -8.37 34.68 -11.12
CA ARG A 976 -7.60 33.66 -11.84
C ARG A 976 -7.10 34.29 -13.15
N PRO A 977 -6.08 33.72 -13.80
CA PRO A 977 -5.68 34.16 -15.12
C PRO A 977 -6.86 34.12 -16.10
N LEU A 978 -7.01 35.15 -16.92
CA LEU A 978 -7.94 35.12 -18.05
C LEU A 978 -7.43 34.16 -19.11
N SER A 979 -8.29 33.31 -19.66
CA SER A 979 -7.89 32.28 -20.64
C SER A 979 -8.74 32.39 -21.90
N THR A 980 -8.13 32.15 -23.06
CA THR A 980 -8.85 32.03 -24.34
C THR A 980 -9.62 30.71 -24.43
N GLU A 981 -10.56 30.63 -25.37
CA GLU A 981 -11.17 29.36 -25.77
C GLU A 981 -10.10 28.38 -26.31
N PRO A 982 -10.21 27.07 -26.01
CA PRO A 982 -9.31 26.05 -26.53
C PRO A 982 -9.32 25.97 -28.06
N GLY A 983 -8.14 25.91 -28.69
CA GLY A 983 -8.01 25.77 -30.13
C GLY A 983 -6.64 25.26 -30.59
N PRO A 984 -6.43 25.07 -31.90
CA PRO A 984 -5.11 24.75 -32.44
C PRO A 984 -4.13 25.88 -32.16
N ILE A 985 -2.89 25.57 -31.76
CA ILE A 985 -1.87 26.56 -31.38
C ILE A 985 -1.68 27.69 -32.41
N HIS A 986 -1.68 27.36 -33.71
CA HIS A 986 -1.52 28.34 -34.80
C HIS A 986 -2.72 29.30 -34.99
N ARG A 987 -3.88 28.98 -34.42
CA ARG A 987 -5.09 29.82 -34.46
C ARG A 987 -5.28 30.68 -33.23
N LEU A 988 -4.47 30.50 -32.19
CA LEU A 988 -4.51 31.38 -31.04
C LEU A 988 -4.10 32.80 -31.47
N ARG A 989 -4.80 33.80 -30.93
CA ARG A 989 -4.52 35.23 -31.13
C ARG A 989 -4.54 35.92 -29.76
N PRO A 990 -3.50 35.72 -28.93
CA PRO A 990 -3.48 36.26 -27.59
C PRO A 990 -3.09 37.73 -27.55
N THR A 991 -3.43 38.40 -26.46
CA THR A 991 -2.85 39.70 -26.06
C THR A 991 -1.63 39.45 -25.17
N TYR A 992 -0.52 40.14 -25.46
CA TYR A 992 0.72 40.00 -24.70
C TYR A 992 0.74 40.91 -23.45
N PRO A 993 1.38 40.49 -22.35
CA PRO A 993 2.06 39.21 -22.17
C PRO A 993 1.09 38.05 -21.85
N CYS A 994 1.38 36.84 -22.36
CA CYS A 994 0.55 35.65 -22.16
C CYS A 994 1.36 34.37 -21.93
N CYS A 995 0.72 33.36 -21.33
CA CYS A 995 1.23 32.00 -21.16
C CYS A 995 0.50 31.05 -22.11
N VAL A 996 1.20 30.47 -23.08
CA VAL A 996 0.62 29.53 -24.06
C VAL A 996 0.92 28.09 -23.63
N LYS A 997 -0.11 27.25 -23.55
CA LYS A 997 0.03 25.84 -23.13
C LYS A 997 -1.09 24.91 -23.63
N PRO A 998 -0.87 23.58 -23.66
CA PRO A 998 -1.91 22.60 -23.94
C PRO A 998 -2.93 22.52 -22.79
N VAL A 999 -4.20 22.22 -23.11
CA VAL A 999 -5.30 22.16 -22.11
C VAL A 999 -5.14 21.02 -21.09
N ASN A 1000 -4.61 19.87 -21.51
CA ASN A 1000 -4.55 18.64 -20.71
C ASN A 1000 -3.12 18.09 -20.54
N SER A 1001 -2.07 18.91 -20.68
CA SER A 1001 -0.71 18.43 -20.42
C SER A 1001 -0.31 18.61 -18.95
N THR A 1002 0.31 17.58 -18.38
CA THR A 1002 0.91 17.64 -17.05
C THR A 1002 2.40 17.93 -17.16
N GLY A 1003 2.90 18.89 -16.37
CA GLY A 1003 4.31 19.32 -16.35
C GLY A 1003 4.64 20.52 -17.25
N ARG A 1004 5.91 20.97 -17.22
CA ARG A 1004 6.39 22.19 -17.91
C ARG A 1004 6.50 22.08 -19.45
N ARG A 1005 6.22 20.91 -20.03
CA ARG A 1005 6.48 20.64 -21.46
C ARG A 1005 5.43 21.33 -22.33
N GLY A 1006 5.87 22.14 -23.29
CA GLY A 1006 4.98 22.91 -24.15
C GLY A 1006 4.35 24.12 -23.45
N VAL A 1007 4.96 24.63 -22.37
CA VAL A 1007 4.54 25.88 -21.72
C VAL A 1007 5.48 26.99 -22.19
N PHE A 1008 4.90 28.02 -22.81
CA PHE A 1008 5.62 29.18 -23.32
C PHE A 1008 5.19 30.44 -22.59
N LEU A 1009 6.16 31.24 -22.13
CA LEU A 1009 5.91 32.59 -21.63
C LEU A 1009 6.18 33.55 -22.78
N VAL A 1010 5.16 34.30 -23.19
CA VAL A 1010 5.21 35.16 -24.37
C VAL A 1010 5.07 36.61 -23.88
N PHE A 1011 6.17 37.35 -23.88
CA PHE A 1011 6.19 38.74 -23.45
C PHE A 1011 5.87 39.71 -24.59
N ALA A 1012 6.25 39.34 -25.81
CA ALA A 1012 5.93 40.01 -27.07
C ALA A 1012 5.91 38.98 -28.22
N GLU A 1013 5.58 39.40 -29.44
CA GLU A 1013 5.53 38.52 -30.61
C GLU A 1013 6.90 37.88 -30.95
N ASP A 1014 7.98 38.53 -30.55
CA ASP A 1014 9.39 38.17 -30.76
C ASP A 1014 10.16 37.88 -29.46
N ASP A 1015 9.48 37.88 -28.30
CA ASP A 1015 10.06 37.63 -26.97
C ASP A 1015 9.32 36.48 -26.29
N ILE A 1016 9.75 35.24 -26.62
CA ILE A 1016 9.09 34.00 -26.23
C ILE A 1016 10.06 33.08 -25.50
N TYR A 1017 9.69 32.59 -24.32
CA TYR A 1017 10.51 31.68 -23.52
C TYR A 1017 9.85 30.31 -23.36
N SER A 1018 10.55 29.24 -23.75
CA SER A 1018 10.11 27.85 -23.52
C SER A 1018 10.55 27.37 -22.14
N VAL A 1019 9.58 27.13 -21.24
CA VAL A 1019 9.84 26.93 -19.81
C VAL A 1019 10.62 25.66 -19.49
N ARG A 1020 10.40 24.57 -20.22
CA ARG A 1020 11.08 23.29 -19.94
C ARG A 1020 12.45 23.21 -20.58
N GLU A 1021 12.57 23.71 -21.80
CA GLU A 1021 13.76 23.62 -22.63
C GLU A 1021 14.77 24.72 -22.28
N GLY A 1022 14.34 25.78 -21.60
CA GLY A 1022 15.21 26.86 -21.14
C GLY A 1022 15.73 27.75 -22.27
N ILE A 1023 14.99 27.82 -23.39
CA ILE A 1023 15.38 28.54 -24.61
C ILE A 1023 14.44 29.71 -24.88
N THR A 1024 14.99 30.77 -25.49
CA THR A 1024 14.22 31.88 -26.06
C THR A 1024 14.02 31.65 -27.56
N LEU A 1025 12.81 31.92 -28.04
CA LEU A 1025 12.39 31.82 -29.44
C LEU A 1025 12.08 33.24 -29.93
N GLY A 1026 12.50 33.56 -31.16
CA GLY A 1026 12.45 34.91 -31.71
C GLY A 1026 11.18 35.24 -32.50
N SER A 1027 10.21 34.32 -32.60
CA SER A 1027 8.92 34.59 -33.25
C SER A 1027 7.82 33.58 -32.88
N TRP A 1028 6.57 33.99 -33.09
CA TRP A 1028 5.40 33.10 -32.95
C TRP A 1028 5.48 31.85 -33.83
N ASP A 1029 5.91 31.98 -35.09
CA ASP A 1029 6.04 30.85 -36.01
C ASP A 1029 7.11 29.86 -35.54
N GLU A 1030 8.21 30.36 -34.99
CA GLU A 1030 9.25 29.53 -34.38
C GLU A 1030 8.72 28.75 -33.16
N MET A 1031 7.90 29.39 -32.31
CA MET A 1031 7.21 28.71 -31.21
C MET A 1031 6.27 27.61 -31.70
N VAL A 1032 5.47 27.86 -32.73
CA VAL A 1032 4.55 26.87 -33.31
C VAL A 1032 5.33 25.70 -33.92
N ALA A 1033 6.41 25.97 -34.64
CA ALA A 1033 7.30 24.95 -35.20
C ALA A 1033 7.97 24.13 -34.09
N HIS A 1034 8.46 24.79 -33.03
CA HIS A 1034 9.05 24.12 -31.87
C HIS A 1034 8.02 23.22 -31.18
N ALA A 1035 6.80 23.71 -30.93
CA ALA A 1035 5.70 22.93 -30.35
C ALA A 1035 5.36 21.66 -31.16
N ALA A 1036 5.53 21.67 -32.49
CA ALA A 1036 5.34 20.52 -33.36
C ALA A 1036 6.38 19.41 -33.20
N THR A 1037 7.58 19.75 -32.73
CA THR A 1037 8.62 18.77 -32.39
C THR A 1037 8.32 18.04 -31.08
N LEU A 1038 7.56 18.68 -30.18
CA LEU A 1038 7.32 18.16 -28.84
C LEU A 1038 6.38 16.95 -28.84
N ARG A 1039 6.63 16.03 -27.90
CA ARG A 1039 5.86 14.79 -27.69
C ARG A 1039 5.39 14.69 -26.23
N SER A 1040 4.20 14.15 -26.03
CA SER A 1040 3.65 13.81 -24.71
C SER A 1040 4.46 12.70 -24.04
N THR A 1041 4.27 12.48 -22.74
CA THR A 1041 4.89 11.38 -21.98
C THR A 1041 4.52 10.00 -22.51
N ARG A 1042 3.43 9.88 -23.29
CA ARG A 1042 3.01 8.64 -23.98
C ARG A 1042 3.43 8.60 -25.46
N GLY A 1043 4.27 9.54 -25.91
CA GLY A 1043 4.82 9.58 -27.27
C GLY A 1043 3.95 10.26 -28.35
N ALA A 1044 2.78 10.81 -28.01
CA ALA A 1044 1.92 11.49 -28.98
C ALA A 1044 2.37 12.94 -29.25
N PRO A 1045 2.33 13.47 -30.49
CA PRO A 1045 2.60 14.87 -30.79
C PRO A 1045 1.73 15.85 -30.00
N LEU A 1046 2.33 16.88 -29.39
CA LEU A 1046 1.59 17.89 -28.62
C LEU A 1046 0.72 18.80 -29.51
N THR A 1047 1.04 18.93 -30.79
CA THR A 1047 0.21 19.66 -31.78
C THR A 1047 -1.20 19.10 -31.94
N ASN A 1048 -1.42 17.84 -31.56
CA ASN A 1048 -2.73 17.19 -31.67
C ASN A 1048 -3.63 17.49 -30.45
N LEU A 1049 -3.11 18.18 -29.44
CA LEU A 1049 -3.88 18.62 -28.28
C LEU A 1049 -4.48 20.01 -28.54
N PRO A 1050 -5.63 20.34 -27.94
CA PRO A 1050 -6.09 21.73 -27.89
C PRO A 1050 -5.16 22.56 -26.99
N TRP A 1051 -4.92 23.81 -27.39
CA TRP A 1051 -4.07 24.80 -26.74
C TRP A 1051 -4.90 25.99 -26.27
N ILE A 1052 -4.42 26.66 -25.23
CA ILE A 1052 -4.97 27.90 -24.70
C ILE A 1052 -3.86 28.92 -24.51
N ALA A 1053 -4.22 30.19 -24.55
CA ALA A 1053 -3.40 31.28 -24.05
C ALA A 1053 -4.05 31.85 -22.78
N GLU A 1054 -3.26 32.01 -21.74
CA GLU A 1054 -3.68 32.60 -20.47
C GLU A 1054 -2.94 33.90 -20.20
N GLU A 1055 -3.54 34.80 -19.44
CA GLU A 1055 -2.87 35.97 -18.86
C GLU A 1055 -1.57 35.54 -18.18
N LEU A 1056 -0.45 36.16 -18.55
CA LEU A 1056 0.82 35.92 -17.85
C LEU A 1056 0.83 36.76 -16.57
N VAL A 1057 0.58 36.12 -15.44
CA VAL A 1057 0.66 36.78 -14.12
C VAL A 1057 2.12 37.09 -13.81
N LEU A 1058 2.41 38.36 -13.55
CA LEU A 1058 3.73 38.86 -13.19
C LEU A 1058 3.76 39.25 -11.71
N GLU A 1059 4.82 38.85 -11.00
CA GLU A 1059 5.06 39.33 -9.63
C GLU A 1059 5.72 40.71 -9.61
N ASP A 1060 6.33 41.11 -10.73
CA ASP A 1060 6.86 42.45 -10.94
C ASP A 1060 6.70 42.83 -12.41
N THR A 1061 5.78 43.76 -12.68
CA THR A 1061 5.49 44.23 -14.04
C THR A 1061 6.66 45.02 -14.63
N ALA A 1062 7.45 45.73 -13.81
CA ALA A 1062 8.56 46.56 -14.29
C ALA A 1062 9.73 45.71 -14.79
N THR A 1063 10.04 44.60 -14.10
CA THR A 1063 11.11 43.66 -14.50
C THR A 1063 10.62 42.50 -15.36
N ARG A 1064 9.32 42.45 -15.69
CA ARG A 1064 8.66 41.35 -16.42
C ARG A 1064 8.87 39.98 -15.76
N ARG A 1065 8.99 39.95 -14.44
CA ARG A 1065 9.27 38.71 -13.70
C ARG A 1065 7.99 37.87 -13.56
N PRO A 1066 7.96 36.62 -14.05
CA PRO A 1066 6.79 35.75 -13.90
C PRO A 1066 6.47 35.46 -12.43
N ALA A 1067 5.17 35.33 -12.14
CA ALA A 1067 4.71 34.97 -10.80
C ALA A 1067 5.27 33.63 -10.32
N ARG A 1068 5.70 33.58 -9.06
CA ARG A 1068 5.99 32.32 -8.36
C ARG A 1068 4.72 31.60 -7.90
N ASP A 1069 4.83 30.30 -7.71
CA ASP A 1069 3.73 29.47 -7.21
C ASP A 1069 3.72 29.45 -5.68
N LEU A 1070 2.53 29.55 -5.09
CA LEU A 1070 2.25 29.26 -3.69
C LEU A 1070 1.27 28.10 -3.61
N LYS A 1071 1.73 26.94 -3.13
CA LYS A 1071 0.95 25.72 -3.03
C LYS A 1071 0.49 25.54 -1.59
N PHE A 1072 -0.79 25.82 -1.34
CA PHE A 1072 -1.38 25.76 -0.01
C PHE A 1072 -1.91 24.35 0.28
N TYR A 1073 -1.45 23.73 1.35
CA TYR A 1073 -1.94 22.43 1.80
C TYR A 1073 -3.12 22.64 2.74
N ALA A 1074 -4.32 22.72 2.16
CA ALA A 1074 -5.54 23.05 2.87
C ALA A 1074 -6.29 21.79 3.33
N PHE A 1075 -6.59 21.75 4.62
CA PHE A 1075 -7.38 20.74 5.30
C PHE A 1075 -8.68 21.38 5.79
N TYR A 1076 -9.76 21.28 5.01
CA TYR A 1076 -11.06 21.94 5.21
C TYR A 1076 -11.06 23.13 6.20
N GLY A 1077 -10.77 24.32 5.67
CA GLY A 1077 -10.80 25.57 6.43
C GLY A 1077 -9.61 25.83 7.36
N GLU A 1078 -8.53 25.05 7.22
CA GLU A 1078 -7.23 25.22 7.88
C GLU A 1078 -6.13 24.99 6.84
N VAL A 1079 -5.17 25.92 6.71
CA VAL A 1079 -3.95 25.68 5.94
C VAL A 1079 -2.86 25.18 6.88
N LEU A 1080 -2.33 23.97 6.62
CA LEU A 1080 -1.31 23.38 7.49
C LEU A 1080 0.09 23.94 7.21
N PHE A 1081 0.45 24.07 5.94
CA PHE A 1081 1.68 24.71 5.47
C PHE A 1081 1.53 25.14 4.01
N VAL A 1082 2.47 25.96 3.55
CA VAL A 1082 2.53 26.47 2.17
C VAL A 1082 3.90 26.15 1.59
N LEU A 1083 3.91 25.65 0.36
CA LEU A 1083 5.13 25.46 -0.44
C LEU A 1083 5.23 26.61 -1.45
N GLU A 1084 6.25 27.46 -1.28
CA GLU A 1084 6.60 28.52 -2.22
C GLU A 1084 7.61 27.97 -3.24
N VAL A 1085 7.29 28.11 -4.54
CA VAL A 1085 8.13 27.59 -5.62
C VAL A 1085 8.43 28.71 -6.61
N ARG A 1086 9.71 29.01 -6.77
CA ARG A 1086 10.22 29.87 -7.84
C ARG A 1086 10.71 29.00 -8.98
N ARG A 1087 10.24 29.26 -10.19
CA ARG A 1087 10.57 28.43 -11.37
C ARG A 1087 11.69 29.00 -12.23
N GLN A 1088 12.00 30.29 -12.08
CA GLN A 1088 13.02 31.02 -12.82
C GLN A 1088 13.83 31.93 -11.88
N PRO A 1089 15.15 32.09 -12.10
CA PRO A 1089 15.94 31.44 -13.16
C PRO A 1089 16.20 29.95 -12.92
N ASN A 1090 16.20 29.51 -11.66
CA ASN A 1090 16.32 28.11 -11.26
C ASN A 1090 15.05 27.63 -10.56
N LEU A 1091 14.88 26.30 -10.45
CA LEU A 1091 13.83 25.72 -9.62
C LEU A 1091 14.27 25.79 -8.16
N GLU A 1092 13.61 26.63 -7.38
CA GLU A 1092 13.85 26.80 -5.94
C GLU A 1092 12.53 26.61 -5.18
N ALA A 1093 12.60 26.06 -3.97
CA ALA A 1093 11.44 25.75 -3.16
C ALA A 1093 11.71 25.99 -1.66
N CYS A 1094 10.73 26.56 -0.96
CA CYS A 1094 10.78 26.67 0.50
C CYS A 1094 9.38 26.48 1.09
N TYR A 1095 9.33 26.06 2.36
CA TYR A 1095 8.08 25.82 3.06
C TYR A 1095 7.84 26.89 4.12
N TRP A 1096 6.58 27.21 4.33
CA TRP A 1096 6.12 28.23 5.27
C TRP A 1096 4.98 27.68 6.11
N SER A 1097 4.98 28.06 7.39
CA SER A 1097 3.85 27.84 8.27
C SER A 1097 2.69 28.74 7.88
N ARG A 1098 1.51 28.45 8.44
CA ARG A 1098 0.35 29.32 8.41
C ARG A 1098 0.66 30.77 8.81
N ASP A 1099 1.58 30.97 9.74
CA ASP A 1099 1.95 32.29 10.28
C ASP A 1099 3.14 32.92 9.54
N GLY A 1100 3.52 32.38 8.38
CA GLY A 1100 4.61 32.90 7.56
C GLY A 1100 6.01 32.62 8.11
N GLN A 1101 6.17 31.63 8.99
CA GLN A 1101 7.48 31.22 9.51
C GLN A 1101 8.09 30.13 8.63
N PRO A 1102 9.41 30.14 8.34
CA PRO A 1102 10.06 29.09 7.58
C PRO A 1102 9.85 27.70 8.22
N LEU A 1103 9.51 26.70 7.42
CA LEU A 1103 9.34 25.30 7.82
C LEU A 1103 10.27 24.38 7.05
N ARG A 1104 10.46 23.18 7.60
CA ARG A 1104 11.12 22.06 6.93
C ARG A 1104 10.16 20.88 6.87
N VAL A 1105 9.54 20.68 5.70
CA VAL A 1105 8.48 19.66 5.49
C VAL A 1105 9.02 18.41 4.82
N THR A 1106 9.85 18.55 3.79
CA THR A 1106 10.51 17.43 3.08
C THR A 1106 12.04 17.56 3.13
N TRP A 1107 12.78 16.62 2.53
CA TRP A 1107 14.24 16.70 2.40
C TRP A 1107 14.60 17.85 1.43
N ASP A 1108 15.23 18.90 1.95
CA ASP A 1108 15.51 20.16 1.23
C ASP A 1108 16.79 20.07 0.38
N ASP A 1109 16.65 19.89 -0.94
CA ASP A 1109 17.77 20.05 -1.89
C ASP A 1109 17.78 21.44 -2.59
N TYR A 1110 16.73 22.25 -2.43
CA TYR A 1110 16.53 23.52 -3.20
C TYR A 1110 16.07 24.70 -2.34
N ARG A 1111 16.78 25.01 -1.26
CA ARG A 1111 16.37 26.06 -0.30
C ARG A 1111 16.78 27.47 -0.78
N PHE A 1112 15.84 28.40 -0.76
CA PHE A 1112 16.07 29.83 -0.99
C PHE A 1112 15.34 30.68 0.05
N ASP A 1113 15.78 31.94 0.23
CA ASP A 1113 15.08 32.92 1.05
C ASP A 1113 13.83 33.41 0.32
N GLY A 1114 12.70 32.73 0.56
CA GLY A 1114 11.39 33.12 0.04
C GLY A 1114 10.75 34.26 0.82
N GLU A 1115 9.59 34.71 0.34
CA GLU A 1115 8.86 35.85 0.93
C GLU A 1115 7.71 35.39 1.84
N GLY A 1116 7.42 34.09 1.89
CA GLY A 1116 6.40 33.52 2.75
C GLY A 1116 4.98 33.83 2.31
N VAL A 1117 4.08 33.95 3.28
CA VAL A 1117 2.65 34.22 3.07
C VAL A 1117 2.14 35.21 4.11
N THR A 1118 1.16 36.02 3.73
CA THR A 1118 0.48 36.93 4.65
C THR A 1118 -0.77 36.27 5.27
N PRO A 1119 -1.24 36.73 6.44
CA PRO A 1119 -2.47 36.23 7.05
C PRO A 1119 -3.69 36.32 6.13
N ASP A 1120 -3.82 37.41 5.35
CA ASP A 1120 -4.93 37.60 4.42
C ASP A 1120 -4.90 36.58 3.26
N GLN A 1121 -3.70 36.26 2.76
CA GLN A 1121 -3.50 35.23 1.75
C GLN A 1121 -3.93 33.85 2.25
N VAL A 1122 -3.56 33.51 3.50
CA VAL A 1122 -3.97 32.24 4.11
C VAL A 1122 -5.48 32.22 4.37
N ALA A 1123 -6.05 33.30 4.91
CA ALA A 1123 -7.48 33.41 5.18
C ALA A 1123 -8.33 33.24 3.90
N LEU A 1124 -7.88 33.82 2.77
CA LEU A 1124 -8.52 33.62 1.47
C LEU A 1124 -8.57 32.14 1.09
N VAL A 1125 -7.46 31.42 1.21
CA VAL A 1125 -7.40 30.00 0.85
C VAL A 1125 -8.19 29.12 1.82
N GLU A 1126 -8.17 29.44 3.12
CA GLU A 1126 -9.02 28.78 4.12
C GLU A 1126 -10.51 28.98 3.79
N GLN A 1127 -10.92 30.17 3.32
CA GLN A 1127 -12.29 30.43 2.86
C GLN A 1127 -12.64 29.61 1.61
N ILE A 1128 -11.75 29.55 0.61
CA ILE A 1128 -11.97 28.71 -0.59
C ILE A 1128 -12.13 27.24 -0.18
N SER A 1129 -11.25 26.74 0.70
CA SER A 1129 -11.28 25.35 1.17
C SER A 1129 -12.57 25.00 1.91
N ARG A 1130 -13.15 25.93 2.68
CA ARG A 1130 -14.44 25.74 3.37
C ARG A 1130 -15.61 25.54 2.41
N GLU A 1131 -15.51 25.99 1.17
CA GLU A 1131 -16.56 25.83 0.17
C GLU A 1131 -16.45 24.50 -0.61
N ILE A 1132 -15.46 23.65 -0.27
CA ILE A 1132 -15.25 22.34 -0.89
C ILE A 1132 -15.53 21.26 0.17
N PRO A 1133 -16.51 20.35 -0.03
CA PRO A 1133 -16.87 19.35 0.97
C PRO A 1133 -15.88 18.17 1.00
N ALA A 1134 -14.59 18.45 1.23
CA ALA A 1134 -13.53 17.44 1.25
C ALA A 1134 -12.45 17.73 2.31
N PRO A 1135 -11.90 16.71 2.99
CA PRO A 1135 -10.96 16.91 4.09
C PRO A 1135 -9.64 17.54 3.67
N PHE A 1136 -9.20 17.33 2.43
CA PHE A 1136 -7.93 17.81 1.92
C PHE A 1136 -8.05 18.22 0.45
N VAL A 1137 -7.46 19.35 0.12
CA VAL A 1137 -7.18 19.77 -1.26
C VAL A 1137 -5.95 20.68 -1.24
N ARG A 1138 -5.00 20.44 -2.14
CA ARG A 1138 -3.92 21.39 -2.36
C ARG A 1138 -4.42 22.46 -3.32
N ILE A 1139 -4.32 23.72 -2.93
CA ILE A 1139 -4.79 24.87 -3.70
C ILE A 1139 -3.55 25.63 -4.19
N ASP A 1140 -3.34 25.60 -5.50
CA ASP A 1140 -2.17 26.21 -6.12
C ASP A 1140 -2.53 27.63 -6.55
N MET A 1141 -1.82 28.62 -6.02
CA MET A 1141 -1.99 30.04 -6.31
C MET A 1141 -0.72 30.60 -6.98
N LEU A 1142 -0.86 31.69 -7.72
CA LEU A 1142 0.22 32.48 -8.29
C LEU A 1142 0.30 33.82 -7.54
N ARG A 1143 1.52 34.20 -7.13
CA ARG A 1143 1.76 35.51 -6.48
C ARG A 1143 1.96 36.58 -7.56
N GLY A 1144 0.94 37.40 -7.80
CA GLY A 1144 1.05 38.60 -8.64
C GLY A 1144 1.59 39.80 -7.85
N GLU A 1145 1.87 40.90 -8.55
CA GLU A 1145 2.42 42.14 -7.95
C GLU A 1145 1.55 42.71 -6.81
N ARG A 1146 0.22 42.54 -6.88
CA ARG A 1146 -0.73 43.14 -5.92
C ARG A 1146 -1.67 42.15 -5.23
N GLU A 1147 -1.88 40.97 -5.82
CA GLU A 1147 -2.88 40.01 -5.35
C GLU A 1147 -2.51 38.56 -5.71
N LEU A 1148 -3.22 37.59 -5.13
CA LEU A 1148 -3.10 36.19 -5.51
C LEU A 1148 -4.07 35.84 -6.64
N PHE A 1149 -3.57 35.03 -7.58
CA PHE A 1149 -4.37 34.45 -8.64
C PHE A 1149 -4.49 32.95 -8.44
N PHE A 1150 -5.69 32.40 -8.53
CA PHE A 1150 -5.92 30.97 -8.51
C PHE A 1150 -5.32 30.29 -9.74
N GLY A 1151 -4.51 29.25 -9.51
CA GLY A 1151 -3.92 28.42 -10.54
C GLY A 1151 -4.73 27.16 -10.79
N GLU A 1152 -4.70 26.22 -9.84
CA GLU A 1152 -5.39 24.92 -9.95
C GLU A 1152 -5.72 24.29 -8.59
N PHE A 1153 -6.69 23.37 -8.59
CA PHE A 1153 -6.90 22.45 -7.48
C PHE A 1153 -6.16 21.16 -7.74
N THR A 1154 -5.40 20.68 -6.76
CA THR A 1154 -4.73 19.39 -6.81
C THR A 1154 -5.31 18.46 -5.74
N PRO A 1155 -6.19 17.50 -6.12
CA PRO A 1155 -6.84 16.60 -5.19
C PRO A 1155 -5.90 15.54 -4.61
N ARG A 1156 -4.79 15.28 -5.31
CA ARG A 1156 -3.76 14.34 -4.88
C ARG A 1156 -2.39 14.94 -5.06
N ASP A 1157 -1.70 15.09 -3.94
CA ASP A 1157 -0.31 15.49 -3.96
C ASP A 1157 0.55 14.40 -4.61
N GLY A 1158 1.49 14.80 -5.46
CA GLY A 1158 2.47 13.86 -6.04
C GLY A 1158 3.52 13.52 -5.00
N ASN A 1159 4.05 12.29 -5.02
CA ASN A 1159 5.09 11.83 -4.10
C ASN A 1159 4.68 11.91 -2.61
N PHE A 1160 3.40 11.71 -2.28
CA PHE A 1160 2.91 11.76 -0.89
C PHE A 1160 3.58 10.70 0.01
N GLU A 1161 4.19 9.67 -0.57
CA GLU A 1161 5.01 8.66 0.12
C GLU A 1161 6.37 9.19 0.61
N THR A 1162 6.80 10.36 0.14
CA THR A 1162 8.11 10.95 0.46
C THR A 1162 8.10 11.84 1.71
N TYR A 1163 6.92 12.12 2.28
CA TYR A 1163 6.84 12.87 3.52
C TYR A 1163 7.50 12.09 4.65
N PRO A 1164 8.42 12.73 5.42
CA PRO A 1164 8.97 12.10 6.62
C PRO A 1164 7.84 11.66 7.57
N PRO A 1165 8.03 10.60 8.37
CA PRO A 1165 6.97 10.07 9.25
C PRO A 1165 6.30 11.11 10.16
N GLU A 1166 7.04 12.14 10.57
CA GLU A 1166 6.48 13.27 11.34
C GLU A 1166 5.43 14.05 10.54
N TRP A 1167 5.73 14.41 9.29
CA TRP A 1167 4.84 15.21 8.45
C TRP A 1167 3.69 14.39 7.87
N ASP A 1168 3.94 13.14 7.48
CA ASP A 1168 2.89 12.20 7.09
C ASP A 1168 1.83 12.09 8.19
N ARG A 1169 2.29 12.02 9.45
CA ARG A 1169 1.41 12.01 10.61
C ARG A 1169 0.70 13.34 10.84
N ARG A 1170 1.41 14.48 10.85
CA ARG A 1170 0.79 15.81 11.07
C ARG A 1170 -0.32 16.08 10.04
N MET A 1171 -0.08 15.71 8.79
CA MET A 1171 -1.07 15.79 7.72
C MET A 1171 -2.23 14.79 7.91
N GLY A 1172 -1.95 13.57 8.38
CA GLY A 1172 -2.98 12.60 8.75
C GLY A 1172 -3.88 13.06 9.91
N GLU A 1173 -3.31 13.75 10.90
CA GLU A 1173 -4.05 14.37 12.00
C GLU A 1173 -4.90 15.56 11.52
N ALA A 1174 -4.33 16.42 10.67
CA ALA A 1174 -5.07 17.53 10.05
C ALA A 1174 -6.25 17.03 9.21
N TRP A 1175 -6.09 15.91 8.50
CA TRP A 1175 -7.16 15.24 7.75
C TRP A 1175 -8.33 14.85 8.64
N VAL A 1176 -8.07 14.18 9.76
CA VAL A 1176 -9.14 13.73 10.67
C VAL A 1176 -9.83 14.92 11.34
N ARG A 1177 -9.09 15.96 11.70
CA ARG A 1177 -9.67 17.21 12.21
C ARG A 1177 -10.57 17.89 11.16
N ALA A 1178 -10.16 17.87 9.90
CA ALA A 1178 -10.95 18.38 8.78
C ALA A 1178 -12.23 17.57 8.55
N GLU A 1179 -12.19 16.23 8.63
CA GLU A 1179 -13.39 15.37 8.60
C GLU A 1179 -14.39 15.76 9.69
N GLY A 1180 -13.89 16.01 10.91
CA GLY A 1180 -14.71 16.51 12.02
C GLY A 1180 -15.35 17.87 11.72
N ARG A 1181 -14.60 18.84 11.19
CA ARG A 1181 -15.13 20.17 10.81
C ARG A 1181 -16.18 20.09 9.71
N ILE A 1182 -15.98 19.26 8.68
CA ILE A 1182 -16.96 19.05 7.60
C ILE A 1182 -18.25 18.49 8.19
N LEU A 1183 -18.15 17.48 9.04
CA LEU A 1183 -19.31 16.87 9.67
C LEU A 1183 -20.10 17.92 10.47
N THR A 1184 -19.41 18.74 11.27
CA THR A 1184 -20.03 19.83 12.02
C THR A 1184 -20.75 20.83 11.11
N ASP A 1185 -20.10 21.29 10.03
CA ASP A 1185 -20.69 22.24 9.08
C ASP A 1185 -21.92 21.65 8.35
N VAL A 1186 -21.84 20.38 7.93
CA VAL A 1186 -22.96 19.67 7.28
C VAL A 1186 -24.12 19.51 8.26
N MET A 1187 -23.85 19.10 9.51
CA MET A 1187 -24.87 18.98 10.55
C MET A 1187 -25.49 20.34 10.91
N ALA A 1188 -24.75 21.43 10.79
CA ALA A 1188 -25.24 22.80 10.93
C ALA A 1188 -26.04 23.30 9.70
N GLY A 1189 -26.19 22.48 8.66
CA GLY A 1189 -27.01 22.80 7.48
C GLY A 1189 -26.27 23.48 6.33
N LYS A 1190 -24.93 23.48 6.32
CA LYS A 1190 -24.14 24.04 5.22
C LYS A 1190 -24.41 23.30 3.91
N ARG A 1191 -24.70 24.05 2.83
CA ARG A 1191 -25.10 23.51 1.51
C ARG A 1191 -24.01 23.52 0.44
N PHE A 1192 -22.85 24.15 0.69
CA PHE A 1192 -21.75 24.28 -0.27
C PHE A 1192 -22.20 24.85 -1.62
N GLU A 1193 -22.89 26.00 -1.60
CA GLU A 1193 -23.59 26.56 -2.76
C GLU A 1193 -22.67 26.81 -3.96
N ALA A 1194 -21.43 27.26 -3.71
CA ALA A 1194 -20.46 27.48 -4.78
C ALA A 1194 -20.05 26.17 -5.49
N PHE A 1195 -20.00 25.07 -4.75
CA PHE A 1195 -19.59 23.74 -5.22
C PHE A 1195 -20.73 22.94 -5.84
N GLN A 1196 -21.97 23.12 -5.40
CA GLN A 1196 -23.15 22.35 -5.83
C GLN A 1196 -23.31 22.20 -7.36
N PRO A 1197 -23.03 23.22 -8.20
CA PRO A 1197 -23.12 23.08 -9.65
C PRO A 1197 -22.11 22.07 -10.23
N ALA A 1198 -20.87 22.08 -9.72
CA ALA A 1198 -19.85 21.10 -10.12
C ALA A 1198 -20.28 19.67 -9.79
N TRP A 1199 -20.94 19.49 -8.64
CA TRP A 1199 -21.50 18.21 -8.22
C TRP A 1199 -22.68 17.76 -9.10
N SER A 1200 -23.52 18.71 -9.54
CA SER A 1200 -24.73 18.44 -10.32
C SER A 1200 -24.43 18.09 -11.78
N GLU A 1201 -23.43 18.72 -12.38
CA GLU A 1201 -22.98 18.44 -13.76
C GLU A 1201 -22.47 16.99 -13.93
N GLN A 1202 -21.88 16.39 -12.89
CA GLN A 1202 -21.47 14.98 -12.89
C GLN A 1202 -22.66 14.03 -13.10
N ARG A 1203 -23.86 14.39 -12.63
CA ARG A 1203 -25.08 13.58 -12.79
C ARG A 1203 -25.70 13.66 -14.19
N LEU A 1204 -25.37 14.70 -14.97
CA LEU A 1204 -25.96 14.97 -16.29
C LEU A 1204 -25.04 14.60 -17.46
N GLY A 1205 -23.71 14.68 -17.27
CA GLY A 1205 -22.72 14.40 -18.33
C GLY A 1205 -22.46 12.91 -18.62
N ASP A 1206 -22.69 12.04 -17.64
CA ASP A 1206 -22.56 10.60 -17.80
C ASP A 1206 -23.93 10.00 -18.09
N GLY A 1207 -24.36 9.98 -19.36
CA GLY A 1207 -25.52 9.20 -19.82
C GLY A 1207 -25.41 7.67 -19.60
N ARG A 1208 -24.72 7.24 -18.55
CA ARG A 1208 -24.52 5.87 -18.09
C ARG A 1208 -24.81 5.82 -16.58
N PRO A 1209 -25.64 4.86 -16.12
CA PRO A 1209 -25.98 4.75 -14.71
C PRO A 1209 -24.75 4.44 -13.84
N PRO A 1210 -24.74 4.90 -12.57
CA PRO A 1210 -23.63 4.69 -11.66
C PRO A 1210 -23.48 3.20 -11.37
N GLY A 1211 -22.32 2.64 -11.70
CA GLY A 1211 -22.04 1.21 -11.59
C GLY A 1211 -21.24 0.60 -12.74
N ALA A 1212 -20.72 1.42 -13.67
CA ALA A 1212 -19.84 0.95 -14.76
C ALA A 1212 -18.43 1.54 -14.68
N ARG A 1213 -17.58 0.91 -13.85
CA ARG A 1213 -16.16 0.74 -14.17
C ARG A 1213 -15.78 -0.71 -14.01
#